data_AF-A0A091MP02-F1
#
_entry.id   AF-A0A091MP02-F1
#
_cell.length_a   1.000
_cell.length_b   1.000
_cell.length_c   1.000
_cell.angle_alpha   90.00
_cell.angle_beta   90.00
_cell.angle_gamma   90.00
#
_symmetry.space_group_name_H-M   'P 1'
#
loop_
_entity.id
_entity.type
_entity.pdbx_description
1 polymer ?
#
loop_
_entity_poly.entity_id
_entity_poly.type
_entity_poly.pdbx_seq_one_letter_code
_entity_poly.pdbx_strand_id
1 'polypeptide(L)'
;QRDDSQRLLENFRSDEKEHKLPKSKAEPYTSTEEMVLEENESSLNSNITAFALKAKVIYPINQKFRPLADGSSNPSLHENPKQAVLPNQVMETSTSGSLGSLSQGDKEDCSSSTTIHSTTSDDRFQARAFLKVTNFPEVLTCESFDVKLCLCSLILKDLMLLDTELRKEKHVMFIQVLKMYLTDFCHKKKINEDLFKKILLNQENEFEELQKQLDSRLQNTEMSGAHNSQYQTLEDLERKEREYSEHVIDNMEAFWKQTDKAQQALLDQSKCSSAKATKITMDLTEKMIAVESLLSESQNLQAMDIQERLFNWELMVKMIDSLKSYIPEECKGRLNIVSNILDHLTVKNNLSVRQKEELLTDLHKAFWEQLAHFSNECMQQSNDLILKRLECRAKKKQEFKHRQEAERQSLLNKTFLSEDVHNFLKAYHELIEKHWQAQWELEEEDDCESTEAVADLYKELYSKASHALEELVTELFLQTLPMVTGLSVRECELLKEEWQENLVPQLEEWETKRQRHWKLFQEQLLQEKKVWIMESALSAVMQKHLSEKQEKISQGVVSRLGCLSDESINCILQKHRLLLSSVLRRLTLRRAGMAALACMRLSRKKSLLQELREQHTLQKGSSPCQDEDQWQLQKAVESHIREEEEKLEEETQETNLEFHQQLVTEIQEALQFLQQHMEQVIGQTLLQHARWEAGKKSSDDGQDFKERLVEAAVESVYGTSNNISRLVQNYYQQLGKITEGYEGKKLQQLKSLQAERNERIRLKKKQENELALKEKHTKGLLNVSSTVHQRIVLQQKKVLAQFELQQQIRLESLKHKLLGLHHLETELESQLREAEQAFVNELAVLTRVPMTMKKKSSKRSKAAGEKTKSKRQTFHSPESAEKDASHENIQEPHGLTSGLCREILQSPHEGETEPRKNSKMLKKK
;
A
#
# COMPACT_ATOMS: atom_id res chain seq x y z
N GLN A 1 -6.10 -35.86 15.44
CA GLN A 1 -6.45 -35.07 14.25
C GLN A 1 -7.78 -34.38 14.56
N ARG A 2 -7.80 -33.03 14.54
CA ARG A 2 -8.60 -32.10 15.40
C ARG A 2 -8.06 -32.07 16.85
N ASP A 3 -7.74 -30.96 17.50
CA ASP A 3 -8.03 -29.53 17.31
C ASP A 3 -7.01 -28.76 18.20
N ASP A 4 -6.07 -28.00 17.64
CA ASP A 4 -5.04 -27.25 18.42
C ASP A 4 -5.14 -25.73 18.18
N SER A 5 -6.30 -25.23 17.74
CA SER A 5 -6.53 -23.79 17.52
C SER A 5 -7.19 -23.08 18.71
N GLN A 6 -7.21 -23.67 19.91
CA GLN A 6 -7.94 -23.13 21.07
C GLN A 6 -7.11 -22.42 22.14
N ARG A 7 -5.78 -22.33 22.03
CA ARG A 7 -4.95 -21.76 23.12
C ARG A 7 -4.56 -20.29 23.01
N LEU A 8 -4.92 -19.58 21.95
CA LEU A 8 -4.56 -18.16 21.78
C LEU A 8 -5.61 -17.13 22.27
N LEU A 9 -6.64 -17.56 23.01
CA LEU A 9 -7.74 -16.68 23.46
C LEU A 9 -7.96 -16.62 24.99
N GLU A 10 -7.09 -17.23 25.79
CA GLU A 10 -7.29 -17.29 27.25
C GLU A 10 -6.80 -16.07 28.07
N ASN A 11 -6.16 -15.06 27.46
CA ASN A 11 -5.59 -13.94 28.23
C ASN A 11 -6.49 -12.70 28.46
N PHE A 12 -7.80 -12.77 28.22
CA PHE A 12 -8.70 -11.63 28.53
C PHE A 12 -9.93 -11.96 29.40
N ARG A 13 -9.93 -13.08 30.13
CA ARG A 13 -10.88 -13.30 31.22
C ARG A 13 -10.23 -14.01 32.41
N SER A 14 -9.72 -13.22 33.35
CA SER A 14 -9.64 -13.61 34.76
C SER A 14 -9.47 -12.35 35.61
N ASP A 15 -10.59 -11.78 36.04
CA ASP A 15 -10.67 -11.13 37.34
C ASP A 15 -12.10 -11.25 37.88
N GLU A 16 -12.50 -12.50 38.14
CA GLU A 16 -13.52 -12.81 39.13
C GLU A 16 -12.99 -13.97 39.98
N LYS A 17 -12.21 -13.64 41.02
CA LYS A 17 -12.04 -14.55 42.15
C LYS A 17 -13.22 -14.35 43.09
N GLU A 18 -14.12 -15.33 43.10
CA GLU A 18 -15.04 -15.57 44.19
C GLU A 18 -14.27 -15.77 45.50
N HIS A 19 -14.49 -14.89 46.48
CA HIS A 19 -14.40 -15.27 47.88
C HIS A 19 -15.77 -15.07 48.55
N LYS A 20 -16.32 -16.20 48.99
CA LYS A 20 -17.54 -16.37 49.78
C LYS A 20 -17.49 -15.57 51.10
N LEU A 21 -18.63 -15.04 51.57
CA LEU A 21 -19.22 -15.19 52.94
C LEU A 21 -20.52 -14.32 53.07
N PRO A 22 -21.40 -14.52 54.07
CA PRO A 22 -22.81 -14.83 53.84
C PRO A 22 -23.83 -13.77 54.31
N LYS A 23 -25.10 -14.04 53.98
CA LYS A 23 -26.37 -13.41 54.39
C LYS A 23 -26.37 -12.66 55.74
N SER A 24 -26.90 -11.41 55.74
CA SER A 24 -27.62 -10.81 56.88
C SER A 24 -28.36 -9.50 56.53
N LYS A 25 -29.70 -9.56 56.59
CA LYS A 25 -30.76 -8.61 57.01
C LYS A 25 -30.59 -7.06 57.01
N ALA A 26 -31.71 -6.43 56.58
CA ALA A 26 -32.40 -5.22 57.09
C ALA A 26 -32.01 -3.79 56.59
N GLU A 27 -32.96 -3.20 55.83
CA GLU A 27 -33.54 -1.82 55.82
C GLU A 27 -33.26 -0.83 57.02
N PRO A 28 -33.66 0.48 56.99
CA PRO A 28 -33.66 1.58 55.98
C PRO A 28 -33.27 3.01 56.56
N TYR A 29 -33.56 4.12 55.81
CA TYR A 29 -33.65 5.59 56.17
C TYR A 29 -32.41 6.52 55.99
N THR A 30 -32.43 7.53 55.07
CA THR A 30 -32.73 9.01 55.14
C THR A 30 -31.70 9.88 55.90
N SER A 31 -31.36 11.15 55.61
CA SER A 31 -31.95 12.29 54.89
C SER A 31 -30.91 13.44 54.70
N THR A 32 -31.18 14.33 53.72
CA THR A 32 -30.92 15.81 53.65
C THR A 32 -29.52 16.39 53.88
N GLU A 33 -29.00 17.15 52.91
CA GLU A 33 -29.05 18.64 52.94
C GLU A 33 -28.69 19.27 51.57
N GLU A 34 -28.97 20.58 51.48
CA GLU A 34 -29.41 21.41 50.37
C GLU A 34 -28.33 22.08 49.49
N MET A 35 -28.79 22.52 48.30
CA MET A 35 -28.39 23.69 47.48
C MET A 35 -26.94 23.75 46.97
N VAL A 36 -26.68 23.91 45.68
CA VAL A 36 -26.84 25.15 44.92
C VAL A 36 -26.77 24.82 43.42
N LEU A 37 -27.69 25.40 42.67
CA LEU A 37 -27.64 25.54 41.22
C LEU A 37 -26.82 26.80 40.90
N GLU A 38 -25.75 26.68 40.11
CA GLU A 38 -25.37 27.74 39.20
C GLU A 38 -24.61 27.20 37.97
N GLU A 39 -25.21 27.53 36.83
CA GLU A 39 -24.66 27.85 35.52
C GLU A 39 -23.68 26.94 34.77
N ASN A 40 -24.08 26.71 33.52
CA ASN A 40 -23.33 26.05 32.47
C ASN A 40 -22.24 26.99 31.93
N GLU A 41 -20.99 26.55 31.98
CA GLU A 41 -20.01 26.82 30.93
C GLU A 41 -19.50 25.50 30.35
N SER A 42 -19.48 25.44 29.03
CA SER A 42 -18.98 24.32 28.24
C SER A 42 -17.49 24.08 28.46
N SER A 43 -17.08 22.85 28.73
CA SER A 43 -15.73 22.39 28.35
C SER A 43 -15.67 20.88 28.14
N LEU A 44 -15.25 20.50 26.93
CA LEU A 44 -14.57 19.25 26.64
C LEU A 44 -13.24 19.22 27.42
N ASN A 45 -12.77 18.02 27.75
CA ASN A 45 -11.46 17.70 28.38
C ASN A 45 -11.29 18.01 29.88
N SER A 46 -11.71 17.06 30.73
CA SER A 46 -11.22 16.96 32.10
C SER A 46 -11.32 15.52 32.62
N ASN A 47 -10.42 14.65 32.19
CA ASN A 47 -10.17 13.36 32.89
C ASN A 47 -8.70 12.94 32.84
N ILE A 48 -7.93 13.40 31.84
CA ILE A 48 -6.48 13.11 31.75
C ILE A 48 -5.68 14.09 32.64
N THR A 49 -6.09 15.35 32.71
CA THR A 49 -5.44 16.39 33.53
C THR A 49 -5.62 16.19 35.03
N ALA A 50 -6.73 15.57 35.46
CA ALA A 50 -7.01 15.28 36.87
C ALA A 50 -6.14 14.13 37.43
N PHE A 51 -5.65 13.23 36.56
CA PHE A 51 -4.70 12.18 36.95
C PHE A 51 -3.27 12.73 37.07
N ALA A 52 -2.87 13.63 36.16
CA ALA A 52 -1.55 14.27 36.17
C ALA A 52 -1.32 15.19 37.41
N LEU A 53 -2.38 15.81 37.95
CA LEU A 53 -2.29 16.69 39.12
C LEU A 53 -2.13 15.95 40.47
N LYS A 54 -2.22 14.61 40.51
CA LYS A 54 -2.05 13.81 41.74
C LYS A 54 -0.69 13.10 41.86
N ALA A 55 0.12 13.08 40.81
CA ALA A 55 1.46 12.50 40.86
C ALA A 55 2.48 13.55 41.32
N LYS A 56 2.71 13.62 42.63
CA LYS A 56 3.69 14.51 43.25
C LYS A 56 5.08 13.87 43.18
N VAL A 57 5.83 14.12 42.10
CA VAL A 57 7.29 13.83 42.05
C VAL A 57 8.02 15.17 42.02
N ILE A 58 8.66 15.50 43.13
CA ILE A 58 9.46 16.71 43.32
C ILE A 58 10.89 16.40 42.88
N TYR A 59 11.40 17.10 41.86
CA TYR A 59 12.83 17.29 41.66
C TYR A 59 13.17 18.77 41.92
N PRO A 60 14.07 19.10 42.87
CA PRO A 60 14.55 20.46 43.01
C PRO A 60 15.67 20.72 42.01
N ILE A 61 15.49 21.78 41.23
CA ILE A 61 16.48 22.30 40.27
C ILE A 61 17.50 23.20 41.01
N ASN A 62 18.76 22.98 40.66
CA ASN A 62 19.94 23.83 40.78
C ASN A 62 20.56 24.07 42.17
N GLN A 63 21.77 23.51 42.37
CA GLN A 63 22.93 24.30 42.82
C GLN A 63 24.26 23.63 42.42
N LYS A 64 25.13 24.45 41.82
CA LYS A 64 26.53 24.19 41.43
C LYS A 64 27.33 23.72 42.64
N PHE A 65 28.07 22.60 42.56
CA PHE A 65 29.40 22.38 43.15
C PHE A 65 29.93 20.99 42.69
N ARG A 66 31.02 20.98 41.91
CA ARG A 66 32.10 19.96 42.02
C ARG A 66 33.09 20.51 43.09
N PRO A 67 33.92 19.71 43.81
CA PRO A 67 34.80 18.70 43.19
C PRO A 67 35.29 17.50 44.08
N LEU A 68 36.10 16.64 43.43
CA LEU A 68 37.13 15.71 43.94
C LEU A 68 36.73 14.28 44.39
N ALA A 69 37.04 13.30 43.53
CA ALA A 69 38.15 12.33 43.69
C ALA A 69 38.11 11.38 42.45
N ASP A 70 39.10 11.46 41.55
CA ASP A 70 40.21 10.50 41.39
C ASP A 70 39.75 9.05 41.13
N GLY A 71 40.16 8.32 40.10
CA GLY A 71 41.03 8.50 38.95
C GLY A 71 40.75 7.28 38.06
N SER A 72 40.81 7.33 36.75
CA SER A 72 42.07 7.30 36.03
C SER A 72 41.77 7.46 34.55
N SER A 73 42.37 8.49 33.97
CA SER A 73 42.55 8.63 32.55
C SER A 73 43.64 7.66 32.12
N ASN A 74 43.43 6.91 31.05
CA ASN A 74 44.39 7.01 29.95
C ASN A 74 43.70 6.82 28.60
N PRO A 75 43.76 7.84 27.72
CA PRO A 75 43.41 7.72 26.32
C PRO A 75 44.64 7.23 25.54
N SER A 76 44.51 6.18 24.74
CA SER A 76 45.44 5.93 23.66
C SER A 76 44.75 6.20 22.33
N LEU A 77 44.98 7.43 21.86
CA LEU A 77 44.97 7.76 20.44
C LEU A 77 46.04 6.90 19.75
N HIS A 78 45.59 5.92 18.99
CA HIS A 78 46.19 5.64 17.70
C HIS A 78 45.04 5.40 16.73
N GLU A 79 44.81 6.40 15.89
CA GLU A 79 44.18 6.24 14.60
C GLU A 79 44.92 5.12 13.84
N ASN A 80 44.25 4.00 13.68
CA ASN A 80 44.40 3.13 12.53
C ASN A 80 42.97 2.84 12.07
N PRO A 81 42.60 3.12 10.81
CA PRO A 81 41.26 2.81 10.34
C PRO A 81 41.11 1.29 10.45
N LYS A 82 40.21 0.83 11.32
CA LYS A 82 39.78 -0.57 11.29
C LYS A 82 39.12 -0.78 9.95
N GLN A 83 39.86 -1.40 9.06
CA GLN A 83 39.41 -1.93 7.78
C GLN A 83 38.09 -2.68 8.02
N ALA A 84 37.06 -2.31 7.27
CA ALA A 84 35.83 -3.09 7.23
C ALA A 84 36.20 -4.54 6.90
N VAL A 85 35.73 -5.48 7.72
CA VAL A 85 35.90 -6.90 7.45
C VAL A 85 35.12 -7.20 6.17
N LEU A 86 35.86 -7.46 5.09
CA LEU A 86 35.32 -7.89 3.80
C LEU A 86 34.69 -9.29 3.94
N PRO A 87 33.63 -9.62 3.17
CA PRO A 87 32.92 -10.90 3.31
C PRO A 87 33.72 -12.15 2.92
N ASN A 88 34.90 -11.99 2.31
CA ASN A 88 35.71 -13.11 1.80
C ASN A 88 36.92 -13.45 2.68
N GLN A 89 36.97 -13.03 3.96
CA GLN A 89 37.92 -13.63 4.89
C GLN A 89 37.39 -14.98 5.38
N VAL A 90 38.02 -16.04 4.88
CA VAL A 90 37.88 -17.41 5.35
C VAL A 90 38.24 -17.44 6.84
N MET A 91 37.23 -17.44 7.71
CA MET A 91 37.38 -17.88 9.09
C MET A 91 37.53 -19.40 9.00
N GLU A 92 38.73 -19.92 9.29
CA GLU A 92 38.97 -21.36 9.38
C GLU A 92 38.00 -21.99 10.38
N THR A 93 36.90 -22.54 9.86
CA THR A 93 36.06 -23.48 10.60
C THR A 93 36.72 -24.84 10.49
N SER A 94 37.50 -25.20 11.51
CA SER A 94 37.97 -26.56 11.70
C SER A 94 36.77 -27.51 11.76
N THR A 95 36.66 -28.36 10.76
CA THR A 95 35.86 -29.58 10.76
C THR A 95 36.42 -30.58 11.78
N SER A 96 35.63 -30.93 12.79
CA SER A 96 35.70 -32.27 13.40
C SER A 96 34.38 -32.60 14.10
N GLY A 97 33.67 -33.58 13.57
CA GLY A 97 32.65 -34.30 14.33
C GLY A 97 33.33 -35.24 15.34
N SER A 98 32.74 -35.39 16.52
CA SER A 98 32.69 -36.65 17.25
C SER A 98 31.76 -36.50 18.47
N LEU A 99 30.80 -37.41 18.57
CA LEU A 99 30.01 -37.64 19.79
C LEU A 99 30.89 -38.32 20.85
N GLY A 100 30.74 -37.87 22.11
CA GLY A 100 31.02 -38.69 23.28
C GLY A 100 32.14 -38.20 24.20
N SER A 101 31.79 -37.62 25.35
CA SER A 101 32.11 -38.18 26.67
C SER A 101 31.66 -37.25 27.81
N LEU A 102 30.82 -37.80 28.68
CA LEU A 102 30.58 -37.33 30.05
C LEU A 102 31.75 -37.76 30.94
N SER A 103 32.33 -36.84 31.72
CA SER A 103 33.00 -37.16 32.97
C SER A 103 33.10 -35.94 33.90
N GLN A 104 32.89 -36.19 35.18
CA GLN A 104 32.72 -35.24 36.29
C GLN A 104 34.06 -34.72 36.86
N GLY A 105 33.99 -33.51 37.44
CA GLY A 105 34.68 -33.09 38.67
C GLY A 105 36.13 -32.63 38.54
N ASP A 106 36.40 -31.34 38.72
CA ASP A 106 36.59 -30.74 40.04
C ASP A 106 36.72 -29.21 39.97
N LYS A 107 36.45 -28.59 41.11
CA LYS A 107 36.35 -27.15 41.36
C LYS A 107 37.71 -26.46 41.30
N GLU A 108 37.74 -25.23 40.79
CA GLU A 108 38.22 -24.05 41.53
C GLU A 108 38.01 -22.74 40.75
N ASP A 109 37.70 -21.70 41.51
CA ASP A 109 37.20 -20.41 41.09
C ASP A 109 38.19 -19.60 40.24
N CYS A 110 37.74 -19.13 39.07
CA CYS A 110 38.19 -17.88 38.45
C CYS A 110 37.07 -17.34 37.57
N SER A 111 36.44 -16.26 38.04
CA SER A 111 35.46 -15.45 37.31
C SER A 111 35.96 -15.09 35.91
N SER A 112 35.50 -15.83 34.92
CA SER A 112 35.59 -15.48 33.50
C SER A 112 34.18 -15.57 32.93
N SER A 113 33.56 -14.41 32.78
CA SER A 113 32.30 -14.22 32.07
C SER A 113 32.44 -14.67 30.62
N THR A 114 32.28 -15.97 30.39
CA THR A 114 32.06 -16.57 29.08
C THR A 114 30.55 -16.66 28.88
N THR A 115 29.90 -15.50 28.77
CA THR A 115 28.63 -15.44 28.06
C THR A 115 29.01 -15.64 26.60
N ILE A 116 28.89 -16.88 26.14
CA ILE A 116 28.78 -17.18 24.71
C ILE A 116 27.55 -16.41 24.25
N HIS A 117 27.77 -15.20 23.76
CA HIS A 117 26.71 -14.43 23.12
C HIS A 117 26.31 -15.22 21.89
N SER A 118 25.06 -15.66 21.89
CA SER A 118 24.36 -16.27 20.77
C SER A 118 24.74 -15.56 19.47
N THR A 119 25.05 -16.35 18.44
CA THR A 119 25.21 -15.90 17.05
C THR A 119 23.93 -15.29 16.46
N THR A 120 22.86 -15.19 17.26
CA THR A 120 21.50 -14.73 16.94
C THR A 120 21.16 -13.40 17.63
N SER A 121 22.02 -12.39 17.55
CA SER A 121 21.59 -11.03 17.92
C SER A 121 21.00 -10.35 16.67
N ASP A 122 19.69 -10.10 16.64
CA ASP A 122 18.97 -9.46 15.53
C ASP A 122 19.61 -8.12 15.09
N ASP A 123 20.20 -7.36 16.02
CA ASP A 123 20.92 -6.09 15.73
C ASP A 123 22.10 -6.22 14.75
N ARG A 124 22.70 -7.42 14.61
CA ARG A 124 23.79 -7.65 13.63
C ARG A 124 23.28 -7.96 12.22
N PHE A 125 21.99 -8.28 12.05
CA PHE A 125 21.44 -8.67 10.75
C PHE A 125 21.09 -7.47 9.88
N GLN A 126 20.54 -6.41 10.48
CA GLN A 126 20.19 -5.16 9.79
C GLN A 126 21.44 -4.40 9.31
N ALA A 127 22.52 -4.45 10.11
CA ALA A 127 23.81 -3.84 9.80
C ALA A 127 24.72 -4.63 8.84
N ARG A 128 24.33 -5.85 8.40
CA ARG A 128 25.18 -6.71 7.56
C ARG A 128 25.02 -6.36 6.08
N ALA A 129 26.14 -6.04 5.43
CA ALA A 129 26.17 -5.68 4.02
C ALA A 129 26.11 -6.92 3.09
N PHE A 130 25.42 -6.80 1.95
CA PHE A 130 25.31 -7.81 0.89
C PHE A 130 25.61 -7.19 -0.48
N LEU A 131 25.86 -8.01 -1.50
CA LEU A 131 26.30 -7.54 -2.81
C LEU A 131 25.26 -6.62 -3.45
N LYS A 132 25.69 -5.46 -3.93
CA LYS A 132 24.86 -4.55 -4.71
C LYS A 132 24.88 -4.98 -6.17
N VAL A 133 23.78 -5.53 -6.64
CA VAL A 133 23.58 -5.95 -8.04
C VAL A 133 22.75 -4.92 -8.80
N THR A 134 23.01 -4.78 -10.09
CA THR A 134 22.27 -3.85 -10.96
C THR A 134 21.36 -4.53 -11.95
N ASN A 135 21.64 -5.79 -12.30
CA ASN A 135 20.86 -6.61 -13.22
C ASN A 135 20.81 -8.06 -12.72
N PHE A 136 19.77 -8.80 -13.11
CA PHE A 136 19.60 -10.20 -12.74
C PHE A 136 20.77 -11.12 -13.12
N PRO A 137 21.39 -11.04 -14.32
CA PRO A 137 22.49 -11.93 -14.68
C PRO A 137 23.67 -11.92 -13.69
N GLU A 138 23.93 -10.80 -13.02
CA GLU A 138 25.00 -10.67 -12.01
C GLU A 138 24.74 -11.55 -10.76
N VAL A 139 23.47 -11.88 -10.50
CA VAL A 139 23.07 -12.72 -9.36
C VAL A 139 23.46 -14.18 -9.59
N LEU A 140 23.53 -14.63 -10.85
CA LEU A 140 23.85 -16.01 -11.21
C LEU A 140 25.25 -16.45 -10.73
N THR A 141 26.19 -15.50 -10.59
CA THR A 141 27.57 -15.76 -10.12
C THR A 141 27.80 -15.48 -8.64
N CYS A 142 26.75 -15.14 -7.89
CA CYS A 142 26.88 -15.00 -6.45
C CYS A 142 27.12 -16.37 -5.80
N GLU A 143 28.04 -16.42 -4.83
CA GLU A 143 28.38 -17.62 -4.04
C GLU A 143 27.68 -17.62 -2.65
N SER A 144 26.63 -16.82 -2.44
CA SER A 144 26.21 -16.39 -1.09
C SER A 144 24.83 -16.85 -0.61
N PHE A 145 24.66 -16.85 0.72
CA PHE A 145 23.39 -16.94 1.46
C PHE A 145 22.44 -15.74 1.24
N ASP A 146 22.88 -14.72 0.48
CA ASP A 146 22.20 -13.42 0.36
C ASP A 146 21.58 -13.20 -1.03
N VAL A 147 21.44 -14.26 -1.83
CA VAL A 147 20.86 -14.14 -3.17
C VAL A 147 19.43 -13.59 -3.14
N LYS A 148 18.59 -14.05 -2.19
CA LYS A 148 17.23 -13.51 -2.02
C LYS A 148 17.25 -12.01 -1.71
N LEU A 149 18.25 -11.51 -0.97
CA LEU A 149 18.41 -10.06 -0.72
C LEU A 149 18.76 -9.32 -2.02
N CYS A 150 19.64 -9.89 -2.85
CA CYS A 150 19.99 -9.33 -4.15
C CYS A 150 18.77 -9.25 -5.08
N LEU A 151 18.00 -10.34 -5.17
CA LEU A 151 16.77 -10.40 -5.98
C LEU A 151 15.72 -9.38 -5.53
N CYS A 152 15.41 -9.32 -4.23
CA CYS A 152 14.48 -8.31 -3.71
C CYS A 152 14.98 -6.87 -3.94
N SER A 153 16.30 -6.63 -3.91
CA SER A 153 16.86 -5.30 -4.20
C SER A 153 16.65 -4.88 -5.67
N LEU A 154 16.68 -5.84 -6.61
CA LEU A 154 16.34 -5.58 -8.02
C LEU A 154 14.86 -5.25 -8.17
N ILE A 155 13.98 -5.99 -7.49
CA ILE A 155 12.53 -5.72 -7.48
C ILE A 155 12.22 -4.33 -6.94
N LEU A 156 12.85 -3.91 -5.84
CA LEU A 156 12.68 -2.56 -5.31
C LEU A 156 13.09 -1.49 -6.34
N LYS A 157 14.21 -1.71 -7.04
CA LYS A 157 14.65 -0.83 -8.13
C LYS A 157 13.64 -0.81 -9.28
N ASP A 158 13.08 -1.94 -9.67
CA ASP A 158 12.10 -2.02 -10.75
C ASP A 158 10.78 -1.32 -10.40
N LEU A 159 10.30 -1.46 -9.16
CA LEU A 159 9.14 -0.72 -8.66
C LEU A 159 9.40 0.80 -8.68
N MET A 160 10.59 1.25 -8.30
CA MET A 160 10.97 2.67 -8.37
C MET A 160 11.04 3.19 -9.81
N LEU A 161 11.54 2.38 -10.74
CA LEU A 161 11.58 2.70 -12.17
C LEU A 161 10.17 2.82 -12.76
N LEU A 162 9.30 1.87 -12.45
CA LEU A 162 7.88 1.87 -12.85
C LEU A 162 7.19 3.18 -12.42
N ASP A 163 7.31 3.59 -11.16
CA ASP A 163 6.71 4.85 -10.69
C ASP A 163 7.26 6.07 -11.44
N THR A 164 8.57 6.07 -11.70
CA THR A 164 9.25 7.17 -12.40
C THR A 164 8.77 7.28 -13.85
N GLU A 165 8.60 6.16 -14.54
CA GLU A 165 8.04 6.10 -15.89
C GLU A 165 6.58 6.55 -15.91
N LEU A 166 5.73 6.03 -15.01
CA LEU A 166 4.33 6.43 -14.91
C LEU A 166 4.15 7.92 -14.63
N ARG A 167 5.01 8.54 -13.80
CA ARG A 167 5.00 9.99 -13.58
C ARG A 167 5.37 10.77 -14.83
N LYS A 168 6.37 10.31 -15.60
CA LYS A 168 6.74 10.93 -16.89
C LYS A 168 5.59 10.82 -17.90
N GLU A 169 4.95 9.66 -17.98
CA GLU A 169 3.79 9.46 -18.85
C GLU A 169 2.61 10.35 -18.45
N LYS A 170 2.36 10.51 -17.14
CA LYS A 170 1.37 11.48 -16.64
C LYS A 170 1.64 12.90 -17.13
N HIS A 171 2.90 13.36 -17.12
CA HIS A 171 3.26 14.69 -17.61
C HIS A 171 3.00 14.83 -19.11
N VAL A 172 3.39 13.83 -19.92
CA VAL A 172 3.15 13.84 -21.37
C VAL A 172 1.66 13.86 -21.68
N MET A 173 0.87 13.03 -21.01
CA MET A 173 -0.58 12.99 -21.18
C MET A 173 -1.22 14.31 -20.76
N PHE A 174 -0.79 14.92 -19.66
CA PHE A 174 -1.28 16.24 -19.24
C PHE A 174 -1.03 17.31 -20.31
N ILE A 175 0.21 17.42 -20.82
CA ILE A 175 0.56 18.40 -21.85
C ILE A 175 -0.27 18.17 -23.12
N GLN A 176 -0.42 16.92 -23.56
CA GLN A 176 -1.18 16.62 -24.77
C GLN A 176 -2.68 16.89 -24.60
N VAL A 177 -3.28 16.55 -23.46
CA VAL A 177 -4.69 16.85 -23.16
C VAL A 177 -4.91 18.36 -23.09
N LEU A 178 -4.03 19.09 -22.41
CA LEU A 178 -4.07 20.56 -22.36
C LEU A 178 -3.96 21.15 -23.77
N LYS A 179 -3.03 20.64 -24.60
CA LYS A 179 -2.86 21.07 -25.99
C LYS A 179 -4.12 20.86 -26.82
N MET A 180 -4.82 19.72 -26.68
CA MET A 180 -6.09 19.48 -27.37
C MET A 180 -7.17 20.49 -26.98
N TYR A 181 -7.36 20.75 -25.68
CA TYR A 181 -8.32 21.74 -25.20
C TYR A 181 -7.99 23.16 -25.67
N LEU A 182 -6.72 23.55 -25.60
CA LEU A 182 -6.30 24.88 -26.06
C LEU A 182 -6.40 25.05 -27.58
N THR A 183 -6.23 23.96 -28.34
CA THR A 183 -6.36 23.95 -29.80
C THR A 183 -7.81 24.22 -30.24
N ASP A 184 -8.80 23.57 -29.62
CA ASP A 184 -10.22 23.87 -29.86
C ASP A 184 -10.55 25.36 -29.58
N PHE A 185 -9.92 25.94 -28.56
CA PHE A 185 -10.07 27.36 -28.24
C PHE A 185 -9.39 28.30 -29.24
N CYS A 186 -8.26 27.90 -29.82
CA CYS A 186 -7.59 28.65 -30.89
C CYS A 186 -8.41 28.65 -32.18
N HIS A 187 -8.96 27.50 -32.59
CA HIS A 187 -9.82 27.40 -33.78
C HIS A 187 -11.07 28.28 -33.66
N LYS A 188 -11.58 28.47 -32.44
CA LYS A 188 -12.69 29.40 -32.14
C LYS A 188 -12.27 30.90 -32.13
N LYS A 189 -11.04 31.24 -32.55
CA LYS A 189 -10.44 32.60 -32.60
C LYS A 189 -10.45 33.36 -31.26
N LYS A 190 -10.43 32.66 -30.13
CA LYS A 190 -10.52 33.27 -28.79
C LYS A 190 -9.16 33.58 -28.16
N ILE A 191 -8.09 32.94 -28.63
CA ILE A 191 -6.72 33.03 -28.11
C ILE A 191 -5.79 33.26 -29.31
N ASN A 192 -4.77 34.12 -29.15
CA ASN A 192 -3.72 34.30 -30.17
C ASN A 192 -2.83 33.04 -30.25
N GLU A 193 -2.45 32.63 -31.45
CA GLU A 193 -1.60 31.45 -31.68
C GLU A 193 -0.23 31.58 -30.96
N ASP A 194 0.32 32.79 -30.88
CA ASP A 194 1.56 33.05 -30.12
C ASP A 194 1.38 32.84 -28.62
N LEU A 195 0.21 33.23 -28.09
CA LEU A 195 -0.11 33.07 -26.67
C LEU A 195 -0.36 31.59 -26.34
N PHE A 196 -1.00 30.84 -27.25
CA PHE A 196 -1.15 29.39 -27.17
C PHE A 196 0.20 28.68 -27.08
N LYS A 197 1.13 28.98 -28.01
CA LYS A 197 2.47 28.40 -28.01
C LYS A 197 3.24 28.75 -26.74
N LYS A 198 3.12 29.99 -26.26
CA LYS A 198 3.76 30.46 -25.03
C LYS A 198 3.25 29.72 -23.78
N ILE A 199 1.94 29.51 -23.65
CA ILE A 199 1.36 28.81 -22.49
C ILE A 199 1.84 27.35 -22.46
N LEU A 200 1.81 26.65 -23.60
CA LEU A 200 2.27 25.25 -23.67
C LEU A 200 3.76 25.11 -23.37
N LEU A 201 4.61 25.92 -24.00
CA LEU A 201 6.05 25.89 -23.78
C LEU A 201 6.40 26.17 -22.31
N ASN A 202 5.71 27.12 -21.68
CA ASN A 202 5.89 27.40 -20.26
C ASN A 202 5.52 26.19 -19.38
N GLN A 203 4.43 25.48 -19.72
CA GLN A 203 4.04 24.28 -18.96
C GLN A 203 5.06 23.14 -19.14
N GLU A 204 5.53 22.90 -20.36
CA GLU A 204 6.55 21.89 -20.66
C GLU A 204 7.83 22.15 -19.86
N ASN A 205 8.34 23.39 -19.89
CA ASN A 205 9.56 23.77 -19.16
C ASN A 205 9.41 23.64 -17.64
N GLU A 206 8.27 24.04 -17.07
CA GLU A 206 8.04 23.97 -15.62
C GLU A 206 7.92 22.51 -15.14
N PHE A 207 7.28 21.61 -15.90
CA PHE A 207 7.26 20.19 -15.54
C PHE A 207 8.63 19.52 -15.68
N GLU A 208 9.43 19.94 -16.66
CA GLU A 208 10.82 19.49 -16.79
C GLU A 208 11.65 19.93 -15.57
N GLU A 209 11.47 21.17 -15.12
CA GLU A 209 12.14 21.71 -13.93
C GLU A 209 11.68 21.02 -12.63
N LEU A 210 10.37 20.76 -12.48
CA LEU A 210 9.86 19.97 -11.35
C LEU A 210 10.46 18.56 -11.31
N GLN A 211 10.59 17.92 -12.48
CA GLN A 211 11.23 16.61 -12.57
C GLN A 211 12.72 16.68 -12.19
N LYS A 212 13.46 17.69 -12.67
CA LYS A 212 14.87 17.92 -12.30
C LYS A 212 15.04 18.15 -10.81
N GLN A 213 14.15 18.92 -10.18
CA GLN A 213 14.16 19.16 -8.74
C GLN A 213 13.94 17.88 -7.96
N LEU A 214 12.96 17.05 -8.36
CA LEU A 214 12.74 15.74 -7.74
C LEU A 214 13.97 14.84 -7.91
N ASP A 215 14.49 14.71 -9.13
CA ASP A 215 15.64 13.87 -9.43
C ASP A 215 16.88 14.31 -8.63
N SER A 216 17.09 15.61 -8.44
CA SER A 216 18.18 16.14 -7.61
C SER A 216 18.04 15.80 -6.12
N ARG A 217 16.80 15.83 -5.58
CA ARG A 217 16.54 15.42 -4.19
C ARG A 217 16.83 13.94 -4.02
N LEU A 218 16.34 13.11 -4.94
CA LEU A 218 16.57 11.66 -4.94
C LEU A 218 18.06 11.31 -5.06
N GLN A 219 18.84 12.05 -5.87
CA GLN A 219 20.28 11.86 -5.97
C GLN A 219 21.03 12.29 -4.69
N ASN A 220 20.63 13.39 -4.04
CA ASN A 220 21.23 13.80 -2.77
C ASN A 220 21.02 12.75 -1.67
N THR A 221 19.88 12.07 -1.69
CA THR A 221 19.59 10.92 -0.83
C THR A 221 20.53 9.74 -1.12
N GLU A 222 20.80 9.43 -2.39
CA GLU A 222 21.77 8.39 -2.78
C GLU A 222 23.21 8.71 -2.36
N MET A 223 23.57 9.99 -2.32
CA MET A 223 24.90 10.48 -1.94
C MET A 223 25.15 10.52 -0.42
N SER A 224 24.11 10.33 0.39
CA SER A 224 24.23 10.21 1.86
C SER A 224 24.60 8.78 2.32
N GLY A 225 24.58 7.79 1.42
CA GLY A 225 25.09 6.44 1.65
C GLY A 225 26.58 6.34 1.31
N ALA A 226 27.31 5.43 1.96
CA ALA A 226 28.74 5.23 1.73
C ALA A 226 29.07 5.10 0.22
N HIS A 227 29.90 6.03 -0.28
CA HIS A 227 30.29 6.10 -1.69
C HIS A 227 30.78 4.75 -2.23
N ASN A 228 30.25 4.34 -3.38
CA ASN A 228 30.83 3.29 -4.24
C ASN A 228 31.19 1.98 -3.55
N SER A 229 30.46 1.60 -2.50
CA SER A 229 30.61 0.25 -1.96
C SER A 229 29.97 -0.75 -2.93
N GLN A 230 30.72 -1.80 -3.26
CA GLN A 230 30.22 -2.99 -3.96
C GLN A 230 29.10 -3.68 -3.16
N TYR A 231 28.89 -3.28 -1.91
CA TYR A 231 27.92 -3.83 -0.98
C TYR A 231 26.93 -2.76 -0.50
N GLN A 232 25.73 -3.19 -0.10
CA GLN A 232 24.65 -2.36 0.46
C GLN A 232 24.04 -3.04 1.68
N THR A 233 23.40 -2.28 2.58
CA THR A 233 22.71 -2.83 3.76
C THR A 233 21.20 -2.82 3.59
N LEU A 234 20.49 -3.63 4.38
CA LEU A 234 19.03 -3.65 4.39
C LEU A 234 18.46 -2.33 4.94
N GLU A 235 19.06 -1.78 6.00
CA GLU A 235 18.66 -0.50 6.57
C GLU A 235 18.74 0.64 5.56
N ASP A 236 19.79 0.66 4.71
CA ASP A 236 19.94 1.67 3.67
C ASP A 236 18.82 1.58 2.62
N LEU A 237 18.40 0.37 2.26
CA LEU A 237 17.29 0.16 1.32
C LEU A 237 15.94 0.53 1.91
N GLU A 238 15.69 0.17 3.18
CA GLU A 238 14.48 0.57 3.90
C GLU A 238 14.37 2.10 4.01
N ARG A 239 15.49 2.76 4.35
CA ARG A 239 15.58 4.21 4.40
C ARG A 239 15.34 4.84 3.03
N LYS A 240 16.02 4.36 1.99
CA LYS A 240 15.90 4.87 0.62
C LYS A 240 14.47 4.75 0.09
N GLU A 241 13.80 3.63 0.33
CA GLU A 241 12.42 3.45 -0.12
C GLU A 241 11.46 4.39 0.61
N ARG A 242 11.64 4.58 1.94
CA ARG A 242 10.86 5.53 2.74
C ARG A 242 11.05 6.97 2.27
N GLU A 243 12.30 7.42 2.15
CA GLU A 243 12.65 8.78 1.69
C GLU A 243 12.17 9.04 0.26
N TYR A 244 12.27 8.04 -0.62
CA TYR A 244 11.67 8.12 -1.95
C TYR A 244 10.15 8.35 -1.87
N SER A 245 9.46 7.62 -0.99
CA SER A 245 8.01 7.78 -0.79
C SER A 245 7.63 9.20 -0.38
N GLU A 246 8.34 9.73 0.61
CA GLU A 246 8.13 11.07 1.16
C GLU A 246 8.34 12.14 0.08
N HIS A 247 9.48 12.10 -0.61
CA HIS A 247 9.79 13.06 -1.68
C HIS A 247 8.80 13.02 -2.85
N VAL A 248 8.26 11.84 -3.18
CA VAL A 248 7.25 11.72 -4.24
C VAL A 248 5.91 12.32 -3.80
N ILE A 249 5.46 12.08 -2.55
CA ILE A 249 4.23 12.67 -2.02
C ILE A 249 4.34 14.20 -1.97
N ASP A 250 5.46 14.74 -1.47
CA ASP A 250 5.71 16.18 -1.47
C ASP A 250 5.68 16.79 -2.87
N ASN A 251 6.25 16.08 -3.85
CA ASN A 251 6.26 16.53 -5.24
C ASN A 251 4.86 16.53 -5.88
N MET A 252 3.91 15.74 -5.38
CA MET A 252 2.53 15.77 -5.88
C MET A 252 1.91 17.16 -5.70
N GLU A 253 2.17 17.84 -4.58
CA GLU A 253 1.65 19.19 -4.35
C GLU A 253 2.21 20.19 -5.38
N ALA A 254 3.49 20.06 -5.72
CA ALA A 254 4.16 20.91 -6.71
C ALA A 254 3.55 20.72 -8.10
N PHE A 255 3.26 19.47 -8.49
CA PHE A 255 2.52 19.15 -9.72
C PHE A 255 1.15 19.87 -9.74
N TRP A 256 0.38 19.80 -8.64
CA TRP A 256 -0.94 20.43 -8.58
C TRP A 256 -0.88 21.96 -8.63
N LYS A 257 0.04 22.57 -7.89
CA LYS A 257 0.29 24.02 -7.97
C LYS A 257 0.61 24.45 -9.41
N GLN A 258 1.31 23.60 -10.18
CA GLN A 258 1.59 23.86 -11.58
C GLN A 258 0.33 23.81 -12.46
N THR A 259 -0.57 22.84 -12.23
CA THR A 259 -1.87 22.80 -12.94
C THR A 259 -2.75 24.03 -12.65
N ASP A 260 -2.73 24.55 -11.41
CA ASP A 260 -3.45 25.77 -11.04
C ASP A 260 -2.82 27.03 -11.68
N LYS A 261 -1.48 27.10 -11.79
CA LYS A 261 -0.79 28.17 -12.53
C LYS A 261 -1.18 28.18 -14.01
N ALA A 262 -1.41 27.02 -14.62
CA ALA A 262 -1.90 26.94 -16.00
C ALA A 262 -3.28 27.61 -16.15
N GLN A 263 -4.19 27.35 -15.19
CA GLN A 263 -5.48 28.04 -15.11
C GLN A 263 -5.31 29.56 -14.95
N GLN A 264 -4.41 30.00 -14.07
CA GLN A 264 -4.15 31.42 -13.84
C GLN A 264 -3.59 32.11 -15.09
N ALA A 265 -2.68 31.47 -15.82
CA ALA A 265 -2.15 32.00 -17.08
C ALA A 265 -3.24 32.17 -18.15
N LEU A 266 -4.24 31.29 -18.19
CA LEU A 266 -5.41 31.44 -19.06
C LEU A 266 -6.28 32.64 -18.66
N LEU A 267 -6.43 32.91 -17.37
CA LEU A 267 -7.21 34.05 -16.86
C LEU A 267 -6.50 35.40 -17.11
N ASP A 268 -5.20 35.47 -16.84
CA ASP A 268 -4.45 36.73 -16.84
C ASP A 268 -4.01 37.17 -18.25
N GLN A 269 -3.66 36.23 -19.12
CA GLN A 269 -2.98 36.54 -20.38
C GLN A 269 -3.90 36.46 -21.60
N SER A 270 -5.07 35.83 -21.47
CA SER A 270 -6.02 35.67 -22.57
C SER A 270 -7.29 36.51 -22.34
N LYS A 271 -7.99 36.95 -23.39
CA LYS A 271 -9.32 37.57 -23.29
C LYS A 271 -10.41 36.55 -22.90
N CYS A 272 -10.04 35.44 -22.24
CA CYS A 272 -10.96 34.38 -21.85
C CYS A 272 -11.78 34.84 -20.64
N SER A 273 -13.11 34.73 -20.74
CA SER A 273 -14.00 34.98 -19.61
C SER A 273 -13.74 33.97 -18.50
N SER A 274 -13.77 34.41 -17.24
CA SER A 274 -13.62 33.55 -16.05
C SER A 274 -14.41 32.25 -16.13
N ALA A 275 -15.70 32.29 -16.53
CA ALA A 275 -16.55 31.11 -16.68
C ALA A 275 -16.01 30.06 -17.69
N LYS A 276 -15.34 30.51 -18.76
CA LYS A 276 -14.77 29.61 -19.78
C LYS A 276 -13.45 29.00 -19.31
N ALA A 277 -12.60 29.76 -18.64
CA ALA A 277 -11.37 29.24 -18.05
C ALA A 277 -11.68 28.19 -16.98
N THR A 278 -12.66 28.45 -16.10
CA THR A 278 -13.14 27.49 -15.10
C THR A 278 -13.65 26.21 -15.76
N LYS A 279 -14.43 26.32 -16.85
CA LYS A 279 -14.91 25.15 -17.59
C LYS A 279 -13.77 24.31 -18.17
N ILE A 280 -12.77 24.94 -18.82
CA ILE A 280 -11.59 24.22 -19.33
C ILE A 280 -10.88 23.47 -18.21
N THR A 281 -10.68 24.13 -17.06
CA THR A 281 -10.00 23.50 -15.92
C THR A 281 -10.80 22.31 -15.37
N MET A 282 -12.13 22.41 -15.29
CA MET A 282 -12.98 21.29 -14.86
C MET A 282 -12.89 20.12 -15.85
N ASP A 283 -13.04 20.38 -17.15
CA ASP A 283 -12.96 19.35 -18.18
C ASP A 283 -11.56 18.68 -18.17
N LEU A 284 -10.48 19.46 -18.05
CA LEU A 284 -9.11 18.98 -17.91
C LEU A 284 -8.93 18.11 -16.66
N THR A 285 -9.45 18.55 -15.51
CA THR A 285 -9.37 17.81 -14.24
C THR A 285 -10.08 16.47 -14.35
N GLU A 286 -11.27 16.43 -14.99
CA GLU A 286 -12.00 15.20 -15.24
C GLU A 286 -11.20 14.22 -16.11
N LYS A 287 -10.57 14.71 -17.18
CA LYS A 287 -9.70 13.86 -18.01
C LYS A 287 -8.47 13.39 -17.26
N MET A 288 -7.88 14.21 -16.40
CA MET A 288 -6.76 13.78 -15.56
C MET A 288 -7.16 12.72 -14.52
N ILE A 289 -8.41 12.70 -14.04
CA ILE A 289 -8.93 11.60 -13.21
C ILE A 289 -8.96 10.29 -14.01
N ALA A 290 -9.40 10.34 -15.26
CA ALA A 290 -9.36 9.18 -16.15
C ALA A 290 -7.92 8.71 -16.42
N VAL A 291 -6.99 9.65 -16.65
CA VAL A 291 -5.54 9.34 -16.77
C VAL A 291 -5.03 8.63 -15.52
N GLU A 292 -5.33 9.14 -14.32
CA GLU A 292 -4.86 8.52 -13.08
C GLU A 292 -5.45 7.12 -12.86
N SER A 293 -6.68 6.88 -13.31
CA SER A 293 -7.29 5.53 -13.32
C SER A 293 -6.51 4.58 -14.20
N LEU A 294 -6.22 4.98 -15.45
CA LEU A 294 -5.45 4.17 -16.40
C LEU A 294 -4.04 3.88 -15.87
N LEU A 295 -3.34 4.89 -15.34
CA LEU A 295 -2.01 4.72 -14.76
C LEU A 295 -2.03 3.81 -13.51
N SER A 296 -3.11 3.84 -12.72
CA SER A 296 -3.28 2.95 -11.56
C SER A 296 -3.52 1.50 -12.00
N GLU A 297 -4.31 1.28 -13.05
CA GLU A 297 -4.53 -0.03 -13.66
C GLU A 297 -3.21 -0.60 -14.21
N SER A 298 -2.48 0.19 -15.01
CA SER A 298 -1.14 -0.14 -15.49
C SER A 298 -0.19 -0.49 -14.35
N GLN A 299 -0.13 0.35 -13.31
CA GLN A 299 0.77 0.13 -12.19
C GLN A 299 0.45 -1.18 -11.46
N ASN A 300 -0.83 -1.48 -11.24
CA ASN A 300 -1.21 -2.71 -10.55
C ASN A 300 -0.86 -3.94 -11.37
N LEU A 301 -1.06 -3.91 -12.69
CA LEU A 301 -0.67 -5.00 -13.58
C LEU A 301 0.86 -5.20 -13.58
N GLN A 302 1.61 -4.13 -13.86
CA GLN A 302 3.07 -4.18 -13.93
C GLN A 302 3.71 -4.51 -12.58
N ALA A 303 3.14 -4.03 -11.47
CA ALA A 303 3.61 -4.39 -10.14
C ALA A 303 3.37 -5.87 -9.83
N MET A 304 2.35 -6.53 -10.43
CA MET A 304 2.15 -7.96 -10.31
C MET A 304 3.16 -8.74 -11.15
N ASP A 305 3.40 -8.30 -12.39
CA ASP A 305 4.38 -8.91 -13.30
C ASP A 305 5.78 -8.89 -12.67
N ILE A 306 6.21 -7.73 -12.14
CA ILE A 306 7.48 -7.58 -11.41
C ILE A 306 7.64 -8.66 -10.33
N GLN A 307 6.59 -9.01 -9.58
CA GLN A 307 6.70 -10.01 -8.51
C GLN A 307 6.66 -11.44 -9.06
N GLU A 308 5.95 -11.68 -10.16
CA GLU A 308 6.06 -12.95 -10.89
C GLU A 308 7.50 -13.19 -11.35
N ARG A 309 8.18 -12.15 -11.84
CA ARG A 309 9.59 -12.22 -12.21
C ARG A 309 10.51 -12.52 -11.04
N LEU A 310 10.22 -12.06 -9.83
CA LEU A 310 10.96 -12.47 -8.64
C LEU A 310 10.94 -13.99 -8.47
N PHE A 311 9.75 -14.61 -8.56
CA PHE A 311 9.62 -16.06 -8.45
C PHE A 311 10.35 -16.79 -9.58
N ASN A 312 10.28 -16.28 -10.82
CA ASN A 312 11.03 -16.84 -11.95
C ASN A 312 12.53 -16.74 -11.75
N TRP A 313 13.04 -15.60 -11.28
CA TRP A 313 14.45 -15.41 -10.95
C TRP A 313 14.93 -16.34 -9.84
N GLU A 314 14.12 -16.58 -8.82
CA GLU A 314 14.44 -17.54 -7.76
C GLU A 314 14.55 -18.97 -8.30
N LEU A 315 13.66 -19.36 -9.21
CA LEU A 315 13.72 -20.65 -9.89
C LEU A 315 15.01 -20.79 -10.71
N MET A 316 15.37 -19.76 -11.48
CA MET A 316 16.58 -19.73 -12.32
C MET A 316 17.85 -19.78 -11.46
N VAL A 317 17.93 -19.00 -10.39
CA VAL A 317 19.03 -19.04 -9.44
C VAL A 317 19.14 -20.44 -8.82
N LYS A 318 18.04 -21.01 -8.32
CA LYS A 318 18.06 -22.34 -7.69
C LYS A 318 18.50 -23.43 -8.68
N MET A 319 18.17 -23.28 -9.96
CA MET A 319 18.67 -24.16 -11.02
C MET A 319 20.20 -24.07 -11.14
N ILE A 320 20.76 -22.86 -11.21
CA ILE A 320 22.21 -22.66 -11.29
C ILE A 320 22.90 -23.14 -10.01
N ASP A 321 22.34 -22.87 -8.84
CA ASP A 321 22.90 -23.34 -7.56
C ASP A 321 22.89 -24.87 -7.47
N SER A 322 21.84 -25.52 -8.01
CA SER A 322 21.85 -26.97 -8.14
C SER A 322 22.99 -27.44 -9.05
N LEU A 323 23.26 -26.78 -10.18
CA LEU A 323 24.37 -27.16 -11.08
C LEU A 323 25.74 -26.95 -10.44
N LYS A 324 25.91 -25.87 -9.65
CA LYS A 324 27.15 -25.60 -8.90
C LYS A 324 27.49 -26.73 -7.93
N SER A 325 26.48 -27.41 -7.35
CA SER A 325 26.72 -28.49 -6.39
C SER A 325 27.17 -29.82 -7.02
N TYR A 326 27.11 -29.98 -8.35
CA TYR A 326 27.35 -31.27 -9.01
C TYR A 326 28.79 -31.77 -8.81
N ILE A 327 29.79 -30.92 -9.07
CA ILE A 327 31.21 -31.31 -8.99
C ILE A 327 31.61 -31.64 -7.53
N PRO A 328 31.31 -30.79 -6.52
CA PRO A 328 31.61 -31.11 -5.12
C PRO A 328 30.94 -32.42 -4.63
N GLU A 329 29.67 -32.64 -4.98
CA GLU A 329 28.93 -33.85 -4.61
C GLU A 329 29.55 -35.12 -5.22
N GLU A 330 29.88 -35.07 -6.51
CA GLU A 330 30.50 -36.19 -7.20
C GLU A 330 31.91 -36.49 -6.69
N CYS A 331 32.73 -35.47 -6.42
CA CYS A 331 34.04 -35.62 -5.79
C CYS A 331 33.93 -36.41 -4.47
N LYS A 332 33.04 -35.97 -3.58
CA LYS A 332 32.80 -36.61 -2.29
C LYS A 332 32.35 -38.06 -2.44
N GLY A 333 31.44 -38.31 -3.37
CA GLY A 333 30.89 -39.64 -3.59
C GLY A 333 31.91 -40.64 -4.17
N ARG A 334 32.68 -40.22 -5.18
CA ARG A 334 33.75 -41.05 -5.77
C ARG A 334 34.82 -41.40 -4.74
N LEU A 335 35.24 -40.44 -3.92
CA LEU A 335 36.19 -40.66 -2.81
C LEU A 335 35.66 -41.67 -1.79
N ASN A 336 34.37 -41.61 -1.46
CA ASN A 336 33.76 -42.53 -0.50
C ASN A 336 33.77 -43.98 -1.01
N ILE A 337 33.47 -44.21 -2.30
CA ILE A 337 33.53 -45.54 -2.91
C ILE A 337 34.98 -46.06 -2.91
N VAL A 338 35.95 -45.23 -3.29
CA VAL A 338 37.37 -45.61 -3.27
C VAL A 338 37.82 -45.95 -1.85
N SER A 339 37.45 -45.14 -0.84
CA SER A 339 37.75 -45.44 0.56
C SER A 339 37.21 -46.80 0.98
N ASN A 340 35.96 -47.13 0.62
CA ASN A 340 35.37 -48.42 0.92
C ASN A 340 36.15 -49.57 0.28
N ILE A 341 36.58 -49.44 -0.97
CA ILE A 341 37.37 -50.48 -1.66
C ILE A 341 38.74 -50.66 -0.97
N LEU A 342 39.41 -49.56 -0.63
CA LEU A 342 40.68 -49.61 0.10
C LEU A 342 40.52 -50.19 1.52
N ASP A 343 39.37 -49.97 2.16
CA ASP A 343 39.02 -50.62 3.43
C ASP A 343 38.95 -52.14 3.29
N HIS A 344 38.28 -52.65 2.25
CA HIS A 344 38.21 -54.09 1.98
C HIS A 344 39.59 -54.70 1.71
N LEU A 345 40.49 -53.98 1.02
CA LEU A 345 41.88 -54.42 0.80
C LEU A 345 42.69 -54.45 2.10
N THR A 346 42.42 -53.49 2.99
CA THR A 346 43.04 -53.43 4.32
C THR A 346 42.61 -54.63 5.17
N VAL A 347 41.32 -54.95 5.18
CA VAL A 347 40.77 -56.13 5.88
C VAL A 347 41.33 -57.45 5.34
N LYS A 348 41.60 -57.52 4.02
CA LYS A 348 42.22 -58.68 3.37
C LYS A 348 43.75 -58.76 3.60
N ASN A 349 44.35 -57.85 4.38
CA ASN A 349 45.80 -57.73 4.60
C ASN A 349 46.64 -57.52 3.32
N ASN A 350 46.02 -57.05 2.23
CA ASN A 350 46.73 -56.70 1.00
C ASN A 350 47.34 -55.29 1.06
N LEU A 351 46.92 -54.50 2.05
CA LEU A 351 47.29 -53.09 2.24
C LEU A 351 47.42 -52.82 3.74
N SER A 352 48.47 -52.11 4.17
CA SER A 352 48.59 -51.69 5.57
C SER A 352 47.76 -50.43 5.84
N VAL A 353 47.31 -50.22 7.07
CA VAL A 353 46.54 -49.02 7.48
C VAL A 353 47.28 -47.73 7.08
N ARG A 354 48.61 -47.70 7.27
CA ARG A 354 49.43 -46.55 6.89
C ARG A 354 49.45 -46.30 5.38
N GLN A 355 49.58 -47.34 4.56
CA GLN A 355 49.54 -47.20 3.10
C GLN A 355 48.15 -46.77 2.63
N LYS A 356 47.07 -47.20 3.30
CA LYS A 356 45.70 -46.75 2.99
C LYS A 356 45.57 -45.25 3.21
N GLU A 357 46.01 -44.78 4.37
CA GLU A 357 45.96 -43.36 4.74
C GLU A 357 46.79 -42.51 3.78
N GLU A 358 47.99 -42.96 3.41
CA GLU A 358 48.85 -42.27 2.42
C GLU A 358 48.14 -42.18 1.05
N LEU A 359 47.63 -43.29 0.51
CA LEU A 359 46.90 -43.32 -0.77
C LEU A 359 45.64 -42.44 -0.76
N LEU A 360 44.86 -42.48 0.32
CA LEU A 360 43.68 -41.63 0.47
C LEU A 360 44.06 -40.16 0.59
N THR A 361 45.15 -39.83 1.29
CA THR A 361 45.59 -38.44 1.44
C THR A 361 46.04 -37.87 0.10
N ASP A 362 46.81 -38.63 -0.68
CA ASP A 362 47.26 -38.23 -2.01
C ASP A 362 46.08 -38.08 -2.98
N LEU A 363 45.12 -39.01 -2.97
CA LEU A 363 43.92 -38.94 -3.79
C LEU A 363 43.01 -37.76 -3.39
N HIS A 364 42.78 -37.55 -2.09
CA HIS A 364 42.03 -36.40 -1.59
C HIS A 364 42.67 -35.10 -2.06
N LYS A 365 44.00 -35.00 -1.96
CA LYS A 365 44.75 -33.83 -2.43
C LYS A 365 44.54 -33.59 -3.92
N ALA A 366 44.68 -34.63 -4.76
CA ALA A 366 44.47 -34.51 -6.21
C ALA A 366 43.02 -34.12 -6.55
N PHE A 367 42.03 -34.70 -5.86
CA PHE A 367 40.61 -34.35 -6.03
C PHE A 367 40.33 -32.90 -5.63
N TRP A 368 40.90 -32.44 -4.51
CA TRP A 368 40.75 -31.04 -4.07
C TRP A 368 41.41 -30.06 -5.03
N GLU A 369 42.58 -30.38 -5.59
CA GLU A 369 43.24 -29.56 -6.61
C GLU A 369 42.38 -29.45 -7.88
N GLN A 370 41.77 -30.55 -8.34
CA GLN A 370 40.83 -30.54 -9.46
C GLN A 370 39.57 -29.72 -9.13
N LEU A 371 38.97 -29.93 -7.96
CA LEU A 371 37.78 -29.19 -7.54
C LEU A 371 38.04 -27.68 -7.47
N ALA A 372 39.19 -27.27 -6.91
CA ALA A 372 39.60 -25.88 -6.85
C ALA A 372 39.84 -25.30 -8.26
N HIS A 373 40.48 -26.06 -9.16
CA HIS A 373 40.67 -25.66 -10.55
C HIS A 373 39.32 -25.38 -11.24
N PHE A 374 38.39 -26.34 -11.20
CA PHE A 374 37.08 -26.18 -11.84
C PHE A 374 36.21 -25.11 -11.17
N SER A 375 36.26 -24.96 -9.84
CA SER A 375 35.53 -23.89 -9.16
C SER A 375 36.00 -22.51 -9.62
N ASN A 376 37.32 -22.31 -9.73
CA ASN A 376 37.90 -21.07 -10.21
C ASN A 376 37.60 -20.83 -11.70
N GLU A 377 37.70 -21.87 -12.53
CA GLU A 377 37.38 -21.81 -13.96
C GLU A 377 35.90 -21.46 -14.19
N CYS A 378 34.99 -22.12 -13.46
CA CYS A 378 33.56 -21.83 -13.46
C CYS A 378 33.31 -20.35 -13.17
N MET A 379 33.82 -19.85 -12.03
CA MET A 379 33.63 -18.47 -11.60
C MET A 379 34.20 -17.45 -12.59
N GLN A 380 35.37 -17.72 -13.16
CA GLN A 380 35.98 -16.82 -14.13
C GLN A 380 35.17 -16.77 -15.43
N GLN A 381 34.85 -17.93 -16.02
CA GLN A 381 34.15 -18.00 -17.31
C GLN A 381 32.70 -17.50 -17.19
N SER A 382 32.03 -17.75 -16.06
CA SER A 382 30.67 -17.25 -15.82
C SER A 382 30.65 -15.72 -15.71
N ASN A 383 31.63 -15.13 -15.02
CA ASN A 383 31.74 -13.67 -14.92
C ASN A 383 32.03 -13.03 -16.29
N ASP A 384 32.96 -13.59 -17.07
CA ASP A 384 33.26 -13.11 -18.43
C ASP A 384 32.04 -13.23 -19.37
N LEU A 385 31.27 -14.31 -19.24
CA LEU A 385 30.04 -14.51 -19.99
C LEU A 385 28.97 -13.47 -19.63
N ILE A 386 28.77 -13.22 -18.33
CA ILE A 386 27.80 -12.21 -17.85
C ILE A 386 28.19 -10.82 -18.32
N LEU A 387 29.47 -10.44 -18.26
CA LEU A 387 29.92 -9.14 -18.75
C LEU A 387 29.55 -8.93 -20.23
N LYS A 388 29.76 -9.95 -21.08
CA LYS A 388 29.36 -9.91 -22.50
C LYS A 388 27.84 -9.81 -22.67
N ARG A 389 27.07 -10.53 -21.85
CA ARG A 389 25.59 -10.48 -21.87
C ARG A 389 25.07 -9.11 -21.47
N LEU A 390 25.63 -8.50 -20.43
CA LEU A 390 25.26 -7.15 -19.98
C LEU A 390 25.52 -6.08 -21.05
N GLU A 391 26.64 -6.18 -21.78
CA GLU A 391 26.92 -5.28 -22.92
C GLU A 391 25.88 -5.44 -24.04
N CYS A 392 25.50 -6.67 -24.35
CA CYS A 392 24.46 -6.97 -25.34
C CYS A 392 23.08 -6.43 -24.89
N ARG A 393 22.70 -6.67 -23.63
CA ARG A 393 21.47 -6.18 -23.02
C ARG A 393 21.37 -4.66 -23.09
N ALA A 394 22.47 -3.96 -22.78
CA ALA A 394 22.51 -2.50 -22.86
C ALA A 394 22.22 -1.99 -24.29
N LYS A 395 22.79 -2.62 -25.32
CA LYS A 395 22.52 -2.31 -26.73
C LYS A 395 21.06 -2.57 -27.10
N LYS A 396 20.53 -3.77 -26.80
CA LYS A 396 19.12 -4.14 -27.03
C LYS A 396 18.16 -3.12 -26.37
N LYS A 397 18.42 -2.74 -25.12
CA LYS A 397 17.61 -1.78 -24.35
C LYS A 397 17.66 -0.37 -24.95
N GLN A 398 18.83 0.08 -25.42
CA GLN A 398 18.96 1.38 -26.08
C GLN A 398 18.20 1.43 -27.41
N GLU A 399 18.36 0.42 -28.26
CA GLU A 399 17.63 0.31 -29.53
C GLU A 399 16.12 0.27 -29.32
N PHE A 400 15.66 -0.46 -28.30
CA PHE A 400 14.26 -0.53 -27.94
C PHE A 400 13.70 0.82 -27.45
N LYS A 401 14.44 1.54 -26.59
CA LYS A 401 14.05 2.91 -26.17
C LYS A 401 13.91 3.88 -27.34
N HIS A 402 14.83 3.81 -28.32
CA HIS A 402 14.72 4.65 -29.52
C HIS A 402 13.47 4.32 -30.35
N ARG A 403 13.10 3.02 -30.45
CA ARG A 403 11.86 2.61 -31.12
C ARG A 403 10.62 3.09 -30.38
N GLN A 404 10.56 2.95 -29.06
CA GLN A 404 9.45 3.45 -28.24
C GLN A 404 9.26 4.96 -28.43
N GLU A 405 10.34 5.75 -28.34
CA GLU A 405 10.27 7.21 -28.51
C GLU A 405 9.76 7.59 -29.90
N ALA A 406 10.18 6.88 -30.95
CA ALA A 406 9.70 7.11 -32.31
C ALA A 406 8.21 6.77 -32.49
N GLU A 407 7.74 5.65 -31.94
CA GLU A 407 6.33 5.27 -31.95
C GLU A 407 5.47 6.28 -31.17
N ARG A 408 5.95 6.70 -29.99
CA ARG A 408 5.33 7.71 -29.13
C ARG A 408 5.20 9.04 -29.86
N GLN A 409 6.28 9.54 -30.44
CA GLN A 409 6.27 10.79 -31.20
C GLN A 409 5.38 10.70 -32.43
N SER A 410 5.32 9.54 -33.10
CA SER A 410 4.39 9.31 -34.22
C SER A 410 2.93 9.41 -33.77
N LEU A 411 2.57 8.84 -32.63
CA LEU A 411 1.20 8.91 -32.11
C LEU A 411 0.83 10.33 -31.67
N LEU A 412 1.72 11.03 -30.96
CA LEU A 412 1.52 12.42 -30.53
C LEU A 412 1.31 13.35 -31.73
N ASN A 413 2.07 13.14 -32.82
CA ASN A 413 1.92 13.88 -34.07
C ASN A 413 0.62 13.56 -34.82
N LYS A 414 0.20 12.28 -34.87
CA LYS A 414 -1.06 11.86 -35.52
C LYS A 414 -2.29 12.41 -34.79
N THR A 415 -2.24 12.45 -33.47
CA THR A 415 -3.33 12.95 -32.61
C THR A 415 -3.59 14.45 -32.80
N PHE A 416 -2.61 15.21 -33.31
CA PHE A 416 -2.82 16.62 -33.68
C PHE A 416 -4.00 16.84 -34.65
N LEU A 417 -4.40 15.80 -35.40
CA LEU A 417 -5.50 15.85 -36.37
C LEU A 417 -6.84 15.31 -35.83
N SER A 418 -6.88 14.79 -34.59
CA SER A 418 -8.07 14.21 -33.96
C SER A 418 -8.57 15.09 -32.80
N GLU A 419 -9.86 15.43 -32.79
CA GLU A 419 -10.45 16.31 -31.76
C GLU A 419 -10.87 15.58 -30.47
N ASP A 420 -10.95 14.25 -30.47
CA ASP A 420 -11.47 13.49 -29.32
C ASP A 420 -10.37 13.06 -28.33
N VAL A 421 -10.38 13.67 -27.14
CA VAL A 421 -9.49 13.36 -26.02
C VAL A 421 -9.64 11.92 -25.54
N HIS A 422 -10.85 11.35 -25.57
CA HIS A 422 -11.06 9.98 -25.09
C HIS A 422 -10.36 8.95 -25.98
N ASN A 423 -10.49 9.09 -27.30
CA ASN A 423 -9.80 8.22 -28.26
C ASN A 423 -8.28 8.36 -28.16
N PHE A 424 -7.77 9.57 -27.93
CA PHE A 424 -6.35 9.76 -27.67
C PHE A 424 -5.89 9.01 -26.42
N LEU A 425 -6.56 9.22 -25.28
CA LEU A 425 -6.19 8.58 -24.02
C LEU A 425 -6.18 7.06 -24.14
N LYS A 426 -7.18 6.50 -24.82
CA LYS A 426 -7.25 5.06 -25.10
C LYS A 426 -6.09 4.59 -25.97
N ALA A 427 -5.85 5.23 -27.12
CA ALA A 427 -4.78 4.85 -28.03
C ALA A 427 -3.38 5.02 -27.41
N TYR A 428 -3.20 6.04 -26.56
CA TYR A 428 -1.95 6.29 -25.85
C TYR A 428 -1.72 5.22 -24.76
N HIS A 429 -2.74 4.91 -23.96
CA HIS A 429 -2.65 3.85 -22.96
C HIS A 429 -2.38 2.48 -23.61
N GLU A 430 -3.07 2.13 -24.70
CA GLU A 430 -2.80 0.90 -25.48
C GLU A 430 -1.34 0.86 -26.01
N LEU A 431 -0.80 2.00 -26.42
CA LEU A 431 0.59 2.10 -26.85
C LEU A 431 1.56 1.85 -25.69
N ILE A 432 1.33 2.44 -24.52
CA ILE A 432 2.20 2.25 -23.35
C ILE A 432 2.11 0.79 -22.86
N GLU A 433 0.92 0.20 -22.79
CA GLU A 433 0.76 -1.22 -22.44
C GLU A 433 1.53 -2.13 -23.41
N LYS A 434 1.44 -1.86 -24.72
CA LYS A 434 2.24 -2.58 -25.73
C LYS A 434 3.74 -2.39 -25.50
N HIS A 435 4.17 -1.18 -25.15
CA HIS A 435 5.58 -0.86 -24.88
C HIS A 435 6.10 -1.59 -23.66
N TRP A 436 5.33 -1.67 -22.57
CA TRP A 436 5.70 -2.44 -21.38
C TRP A 436 5.70 -3.93 -21.65
N GLN A 437 4.68 -4.48 -22.31
CA GLN A 437 4.65 -5.90 -22.67
C GLN A 437 5.88 -6.30 -23.51
N ALA A 438 6.24 -5.50 -24.51
CA ALA A 438 7.43 -5.77 -25.32
C ALA A 438 8.74 -5.57 -24.54
N GLN A 439 8.78 -4.66 -23.56
CA GLN A 439 9.93 -4.53 -22.67
C GLN A 439 10.08 -5.75 -21.77
N TRP A 440 8.96 -6.23 -21.24
CA TRP A 440 8.89 -7.39 -20.38
C TRP A 440 9.40 -8.64 -21.09
N GLU A 441 8.85 -8.93 -22.26
CA GLU A 441 9.26 -10.07 -23.10
C GLU A 441 10.76 -10.01 -23.42
N LEU A 442 11.28 -8.83 -23.74
CA LEU A 442 12.71 -8.63 -24.01
C LEU A 442 13.58 -8.87 -22.77
N GLU A 443 13.16 -8.39 -21.59
CA GLU A 443 13.90 -8.57 -20.34
C GLU A 443 13.84 -10.03 -19.85
N GLU A 444 12.69 -10.68 -19.95
CA GLU A 444 12.49 -12.09 -19.60
C GLU A 444 13.28 -13.03 -20.53
N GLU A 445 13.27 -12.77 -21.84
CA GLU A 445 14.09 -13.52 -22.81
C GLU A 445 15.58 -13.36 -22.51
N ASP A 446 16.07 -12.15 -22.21
CA ASP A 446 17.48 -11.91 -21.86
C ASP A 446 17.88 -12.61 -20.54
N ASP A 447 16.99 -12.63 -19.54
CA ASP A 447 17.21 -13.32 -18.27
C ASP A 447 17.25 -14.86 -18.48
N CYS A 448 16.37 -15.41 -19.31
CA CYS A 448 16.39 -16.82 -19.71
C CYS A 448 17.66 -17.17 -20.49
N GLU A 449 17.99 -16.40 -21.55
CA GLU A 449 19.18 -16.61 -22.37
C GLU A 449 20.48 -16.55 -21.55
N SER A 450 20.53 -15.67 -20.54
CA SER A 450 21.67 -15.55 -19.62
C SER A 450 21.76 -16.78 -18.71
N THR A 451 20.63 -17.22 -18.15
CA THR A 451 20.55 -18.41 -17.31
C THR A 451 20.93 -19.67 -18.08
N GLU A 452 20.40 -19.86 -19.29
CA GLU A 452 20.71 -21.00 -20.16
C GLU A 452 22.19 -21.04 -20.51
N ALA A 453 22.79 -19.90 -20.87
CA ALA A 453 24.20 -19.83 -21.21
C ALA A 453 25.10 -20.17 -20.01
N VAL A 454 24.74 -19.72 -18.80
CA VAL A 454 25.45 -20.09 -17.57
C VAL A 454 25.23 -21.57 -17.24
N ALA A 455 24.01 -22.09 -17.40
CA ALA A 455 23.70 -23.49 -17.17
C ALA A 455 24.48 -24.42 -18.12
N ASP A 456 24.57 -24.07 -19.40
CA ASP A 456 25.31 -24.85 -20.40
C ASP A 456 26.82 -24.81 -20.13
N LEU A 457 27.36 -23.67 -19.69
CA LEU A 457 28.74 -23.58 -19.21
C LEU A 457 29.00 -24.54 -18.03
N TYR A 458 28.13 -24.55 -17.01
CA TYR A 458 28.26 -25.45 -15.87
C TYR A 458 28.15 -26.93 -16.28
N LYS A 459 27.27 -27.29 -17.21
CA LYS A 459 27.17 -28.66 -17.75
C LYS A 459 28.45 -29.07 -18.49
N GLU A 460 29.02 -28.18 -19.29
CA GLU A 460 30.27 -28.44 -20.01
C GLU A 460 31.43 -28.65 -19.02
N LEU A 461 31.60 -27.76 -18.06
CA LEU A 461 32.66 -27.86 -17.04
C LEU A 461 32.47 -29.08 -16.15
N TYR A 462 31.22 -29.41 -15.79
CA TYR A 462 30.90 -30.65 -15.10
C TYR A 462 31.36 -31.89 -15.87
N SER A 463 31.09 -31.97 -17.18
CA SER A 463 31.51 -33.10 -18.01
C SER A 463 33.03 -33.25 -18.06
N LYS A 464 33.77 -32.14 -18.15
CA LYS A 464 35.25 -32.12 -18.11
C LYS A 464 35.77 -32.56 -16.74
N ALA A 465 35.17 -32.06 -15.66
CA ALA A 465 35.54 -32.40 -14.30
C ALA A 465 35.31 -33.89 -14.00
N SER A 466 34.12 -34.41 -14.34
CA SER A 466 33.76 -35.81 -14.14
C SER A 466 34.75 -36.76 -14.85
N HIS A 467 35.21 -36.40 -16.06
CA HIS A 467 36.25 -37.14 -16.78
C HIS A 467 37.61 -37.09 -16.06
N ALA A 468 38.08 -35.90 -15.69
CA ALA A 468 39.36 -35.74 -14.98
C ALA A 468 39.39 -36.51 -13.65
N LEU A 469 38.28 -36.52 -12.91
CA LEU A 469 38.14 -37.31 -11.69
C LEU A 469 38.16 -38.83 -11.97
N GLU A 470 37.69 -39.28 -13.13
CA GLU A 470 37.71 -40.71 -13.49
C GLU A 470 39.12 -41.16 -13.86
N GLU A 471 39.88 -40.29 -14.52
CA GLU A 471 41.29 -40.51 -14.83
C GLU A 471 42.11 -40.67 -13.55
N LEU A 472 41.92 -39.82 -12.55
CA LEU A 472 42.61 -39.93 -11.25
C LEU A 472 42.33 -41.26 -10.54
N VAL A 473 41.07 -41.71 -10.53
CA VAL A 473 40.71 -42.99 -9.93
C VAL A 473 41.27 -44.16 -10.75
N THR A 474 41.25 -44.04 -12.08
CA THR A 474 41.83 -45.04 -12.98
C THR A 474 43.35 -45.16 -12.79
N GLU A 475 44.06 -44.04 -12.62
CA GLU A 475 45.49 -44.00 -12.34
C GLU A 475 45.80 -44.67 -10.99
N LEU A 476 45.01 -44.36 -9.95
CA LEU A 476 45.12 -45.02 -8.65
C LEU A 476 45.03 -46.55 -8.79
N PHE A 477 43.98 -47.06 -9.44
CA PHE A 477 43.78 -48.51 -9.56
C PHE A 477 44.79 -49.19 -10.49
N LEU A 478 45.12 -48.62 -11.63
CA LEU A 478 45.91 -49.31 -12.67
C LEU A 478 47.43 -49.05 -12.57
N GLN A 479 47.86 -47.98 -11.90
CA GLN A 479 49.28 -47.62 -11.79
C GLN A 479 49.78 -47.68 -10.34
N THR A 480 49.12 -46.96 -9.42
CA THR A 480 49.61 -46.79 -8.04
C THR A 480 49.39 -48.04 -7.19
N LEU A 481 48.18 -48.61 -7.23
CA LEU A 481 47.80 -49.75 -6.39
C LEU A 481 48.64 -51.02 -6.66
N PRO A 482 48.93 -51.44 -7.92
CA PRO A 482 49.79 -52.59 -8.19
C PRO A 482 51.21 -52.43 -7.63
N MET A 483 51.77 -51.21 -7.69
CA MET A 483 53.11 -50.92 -7.16
C MET A 483 53.18 -51.02 -5.63
N VAL A 484 52.10 -50.67 -4.93
CA VAL A 484 52.07 -50.60 -3.46
C VAL A 484 51.63 -51.93 -2.81
N THR A 485 50.78 -52.71 -3.47
CA THR A 485 50.13 -53.91 -2.90
C THR A 485 50.65 -55.24 -3.44
N GLY A 486 51.41 -55.22 -4.54
CA GLY A 486 51.85 -56.43 -5.23
C GLY A 486 50.73 -57.20 -5.94
N LEU A 487 49.52 -56.64 -6.02
CA LEU A 487 48.41 -57.18 -6.80
C LEU A 487 48.75 -57.20 -8.29
N SER A 488 48.23 -58.20 -9.00
CA SER A 488 48.34 -58.24 -10.45
C SER A 488 47.49 -57.16 -11.09
N VAL A 489 47.90 -56.67 -12.27
CA VAL A 489 47.13 -55.68 -13.05
C VAL A 489 45.69 -56.15 -13.27
N ARG A 490 45.48 -57.46 -13.45
CA ARG A 490 44.15 -58.04 -13.66
C ARG A 490 43.27 -58.03 -12.42
N GLU A 491 43.85 -58.17 -11.23
CA GLU A 491 43.10 -58.00 -9.97
C GLU A 491 42.72 -56.53 -9.75
N CYS A 492 43.58 -55.60 -10.14
CA CYS A 492 43.29 -54.18 -10.09
C CYS A 492 42.25 -53.73 -11.13
N GLU A 493 42.21 -54.36 -12.31
CA GLU A 493 41.13 -54.18 -13.29
C GLU A 493 39.76 -54.57 -12.70
N LEU A 494 39.69 -55.69 -11.98
CA LEU A 494 38.45 -56.13 -11.32
C LEU A 494 38.01 -55.16 -10.22
N LEU A 495 38.94 -54.59 -9.45
CA LEU A 495 38.62 -53.57 -8.44
C LEU A 495 38.13 -52.25 -9.08
N LYS A 496 38.66 -51.89 -10.25
CA LYS A 496 38.17 -50.76 -11.03
C LYS A 496 36.75 -51.02 -11.56
N GLU A 497 36.48 -52.22 -12.07
CA GLU A 497 35.13 -52.63 -12.49
C GLU A 497 34.16 -52.59 -11.30
N GLU A 498 34.55 -53.10 -10.13
CA GLU A 498 33.78 -52.99 -8.88
C GLU A 498 33.52 -51.53 -8.48
N TRP A 499 34.50 -50.63 -8.64
CA TRP A 499 34.31 -49.19 -8.43
C TRP A 499 33.27 -48.59 -9.39
N GLN A 500 33.35 -48.92 -10.69
CA GLN A 500 32.39 -48.44 -11.70
C GLN A 500 30.98 -48.98 -11.42
N GLU A 501 30.84 -50.25 -11.08
CA GLU A 501 29.56 -50.87 -10.73
C GLU A 501 28.92 -50.23 -9.49
N ASN A 502 29.72 -49.82 -8.50
CA ASN A 502 29.23 -49.11 -7.31
C ASN A 502 28.94 -47.62 -7.57
N LEU A 503 29.56 -47.00 -8.58
CA LEU A 503 29.36 -45.59 -8.91
C LEU A 503 28.01 -45.32 -9.56
N VAL A 504 27.58 -46.17 -10.50
CA VAL A 504 26.30 -46.02 -11.22
C VAL A 504 25.08 -45.88 -10.28
N PRO A 505 24.83 -46.79 -9.32
CA PRO A 505 23.68 -46.68 -8.42
C PRO A 505 23.79 -45.48 -7.48
N GLN A 506 25.01 -45.06 -7.11
CA GLN A 506 25.23 -43.85 -6.30
C GLN A 506 24.85 -42.57 -7.08
N LEU A 507 25.26 -42.47 -8.34
CA LEU A 507 24.88 -41.34 -9.22
C LEU A 507 23.36 -41.27 -9.42
N GLU A 508 22.70 -42.42 -9.64
CA GLU A 508 21.24 -42.49 -9.72
C GLU A 508 20.57 -42.06 -8.41
N GLU A 509 21.10 -42.49 -7.26
CA GLU A 509 20.59 -42.09 -5.96
C GLU A 509 20.70 -40.57 -5.76
N TRP A 510 21.82 -39.95 -6.12
CA TRP A 510 22.00 -38.50 -6.02
C TRP A 510 21.07 -37.74 -6.95
N GLU A 511 20.88 -38.20 -8.19
CA GLU A 511 19.94 -37.59 -9.12
C GLU A 511 18.50 -37.68 -8.61
N THR A 512 18.08 -38.81 -8.01
CA THR A 512 16.75 -38.90 -7.40
C THR A 512 16.59 -38.02 -6.15
N LYS A 513 17.65 -37.81 -5.36
CA LYS A 513 17.65 -36.86 -4.23
C LYS A 513 17.50 -35.42 -4.71
N ARG A 514 18.23 -35.05 -5.77
CA ARG A 514 18.16 -33.74 -6.41
C ARG A 514 16.78 -33.46 -6.99
N GLN A 515 16.19 -34.41 -7.69
CA GLN A 515 14.81 -34.29 -8.20
C GLN A 515 13.79 -34.12 -7.06
N ARG A 516 14.01 -34.74 -5.91
CA ARG A 516 13.18 -34.55 -4.71
C ARG A 516 13.36 -33.14 -4.12
N HIS A 517 14.60 -32.67 -3.96
CA HIS A 517 14.87 -31.29 -3.53
C HIS A 517 14.23 -30.26 -4.44
N TRP A 518 14.34 -30.45 -5.76
CA TRP A 518 13.75 -29.56 -6.74
C TRP A 518 12.23 -29.49 -6.60
N LYS A 519 11.55 -30.63 -6.42
CA LYS A 519 10.09 -30.66 -6.20
C LYS A 519 9.68 -29.95 -4.91
N LEU A 520 10.39 -30.18 -3.81
CA LEU A 520 10.13 -29.50 -2.54
C LEU A 520 10.26 -27.97 -2.67
N PHE A 521 11.31 -27.52 -3.36
CA PHE A 521 11.50 -26.10 -3.66
C PHE A 521 10.34 -25.51 -4.49
N GLN A 522 9.92 -26.20 -5.55
CA GLN A 522 8.79 -25.76 -6.39
C GLN A 522 7.48 -25.68 -5.60
N GLU A 523 7.20 -26.65 -4.72
CA GLU A 523 6.01 -26.65 -3.87
C GLU A 523 6.00 -25.49 -2.88
N GLN A 524 7.17 -25.16 -2.29
CA GLN A 524 7.32 -24.01 -1.40
C GLN A 524 7.14 -22.68 -2.16
N LEU A 525 7.79 -22.51 -3.30
CA LEU A 525 7.66 -21.30 -4.11
C LEU A 525 6.19 -21.05 -4.49
N LEU A 526 5.47 -22.12 -4.81
CA LEU A 526 4.04 -22.07 -5.12
C LEU A 526 3.17 -21.74 -3.89
N GLN A 527 3.57 -22.13 -2.67
CA GLN A 527 2.93 -21.69 -1.43
C GLN A 527 3.15 -20.19 -1.20
N GLU A 528 4.38 -19.70 -1.34
CA GLU A 528 4.71 -18.28 -1.20
C GLU A 528 3.92 -17.42 -2.20
N LYS A 529 3.85 -17.86 -3.47
CA LYS A 529 3.05 -17.21 -4.51
C LYS A 529 1.56 -17.13 -4.15
N LYS A 530 0.98 -18.16 -3.53
CA LYS A 530 -0.43 -18.15 -3.07
C LYS A 530 -0.67 -17.14 -1.95
N VAL A 531 0.21 -17.10 -0.96
CA VAL A 531 0.13 -16.12 0.15
C VAL A 531 0.20 -14.71 -0.41
N TRP A 532 1.12 -14.49 -1.34
CA TRP A 532 1.30 -13.20 -1.97
C TRP A 532 0.06 -12.74 -2.78
N ILE A 533 -0.54 -13.62 -3.58
CA ILE A 533 -1.80 -13.31 -4.30
C ILE A 533 -2.91 -12.91 -3.32
N MET A 534 -3.01 -13.61 -2.18
CA MET A 534 -4.00 -13.30 -1.14
C MET A 534 -3.75 -11.93 -0.51
N GLU A 535 -2.50 -11.58 -0.21
CA GLU A 535 -2.12 -10.28 0.34
C GLU A 535 -2.36 -9.13 -0.64
N SER A 536 -2.05 -9.34 -1.93
CA SER A 536 -2.36 -8.39 -3.00
C SER A 536 -3.87 -8.14 -3.13
N ALA A 537 -4.68 -9.20 -3.09
CA ALA A 537 -6.14 -9.10 -3.12
C ALA A 537 -6.70 -8.34 -1.89
N LEU A 538 -6.21 -8.66 -0.68
CA LEU A 538 -6.56 -7.94 0.54
C LEU A 538 -6.18 -6.46 0.43
N SER A 539 -5.02 -6.17 -0.16
CA SER A 539 -4.53 -4.81 -0.36
C SER A 539 -5.46 -3.99 -1.24
N ALA A 540 -5.88 -4.54 -2.38
CA ALA A 540 -6.82 -3.90 -3.30
C ALA A 540 -8.16 -3.58 -2.61
N VAL A 541 -8.67 -4.49 -1.78
CA VAL A 541 -9.91 -4.25 -1.00
C VAL A 541 -9.73 -3.11 0.00
N MET A 542 -8.60 -3.08 0.73
CA MET A 542 -8.31 -2.01 1.68
C MET A 542 -8.18 -0.64 1.00
N GLN A 543 -7.50 -0.57 -0.16
CA GLN A 543 -7.35 0.65 -0.93
C GLN A 543 -8.71 1.17 -1.43
N LYS A 544 -9.56 0.27 -1.94
CA LYS A 544 -10.92 0.62 -2.35
C LYS A 544 -11.73 1.17 -1.18
N HIS A 545 -11.67 0.53 -0.01
CA HIS A 545 -12.35 1.01 1.19
C HIS A 545 -11.87 2.41 1.61
N LEU A 546 -10.55 2.66 1.56
CA LEU A 546 -9.97 3.97 1.87
C LEU A 546 -10.47 5.04 0.89
N SER A 547 -10.49 4.74 -0.40
CA SER A 547 -11.03 5.62 -1.45
C SER A 547 -12.49 5.99 -1.17
N GLU A 548 -13.36 5.00 -1.00
CA GLU A 548 -14.80 5.20 -0.75
C GLU A 548 -15.06 6.02 0.52
N LYS A 549 -14.24 5.81 1.56
CA LYS A 549 -14.35 6.55 2.81
C LYS A 549 -13.97 8.03 2.63
N GLN A 550 -12.88 8.31 1.90
CA GLN A 550 -12.45 9.68 1.64
C GLN A 550 -13.45 10.42 0.74
N GLU A 551 -13.98 9.78 -0.30
CA GLU A 551 -15.03 10.38 -1.13
C GLU A 551 -16.27 10.77 -0.32
N LYS A 552 -16.74 9.90 0.59
CA LYS A 552 -17.86 10.18 1.49
C LYS A 552 -17.58 11.35 2.44
N ILE A 553 -16.36 11.43 2.97
CA ILE A 553 -15.94 12.53 3.86
C ILE A 553 -15.98 13.85 3.09
N SER A 554 -15.36 13.91 1.92
CA SER A 554 -15.28 15.11 1.09
C SER A 554 -16.66 15.58 0.63
N GLN A 555 -17.54 14.66 0.20
CA GLN A 555 -18.93 14.98 -0.13
C GLN A 555 -19.71 15.50 1.09
N GLY A 556 -19.48 14.92 2.27
CA GLY A 556 -20.08 15.36 3.53
C GLY A 556 -19.59 16.74 4.00
N VAL A 557 -18.33 17.10 3.75
CA VAL A 557 -17.78 18.43 4.08
C VAL A 557 -18.36 19.48 3.15
N VAL A 558 -18.34 19.24 1.83
CA VAL A 558 -18.78 20.23 0.84
C VAL A 558 -20.29 20.49 0.94
N SER A 559 -21.11 19.46 1.17
CA SER A 559 -22.56 19.61 1.36
C SER A 559 -22.96 20.48 2.56
N ARG A 560 -22.08 20.63 3.56
CA ARG A 560 -22.32 21.52 4.71
C ARG A 560 -22.01 22.99 4.44
N LEU A 561 -21.31 23.33 3.36
CA LEU A 561 -20.87 24.70 3.09
C LEU A 561 -22.01 25.62 2.60
N GLY A 562 -23.11 25.09 2.06
CA GLY A 562 -24.41 25.77 1.84
C GLY A 562 -24.46 26.99 0.90
N CYS A 563 -23.37 27.74 0.75
CA CYS A 563 -23.26 29.00 0.01
C CYS A 563 -22.65 28.83 -1.40
N LEU A 564 -22.17 27.63 -1.73
CA LEU A 564 -21.49 27.36 -2.99
C LEU A 564 -22.47 26.87 -4.07
N SER A 565 -22.21 27.25 -5.33
CA SER A 565 -22.94 26.71 -6.48
C SER A 565 -22.60 25.24 -6.74
N ASP A 566 -23.48 24.50 -7.43
CA ASP A 566 -23.22 23.10 -7.81
C ASP A 566 -21.93 22.93 -8.64
N GLU A 567 -21.60 23.91 -9.49
CA GLU A 567 -20.36 23.93 -10.27
C GLU A 567 -19.12 24.07 -9.37
N SER A 568 -19.19 24.95 -8.36
CA SER A 568 -18.14 25.12 -7.36
C SER A 568 -17.96 23.87 -6.49
N ILE A 569 -19.05 23.23 -6.08
CA ILE A 569 -19.07 21.96 -5.35
C ILE A 569 -18.38 20.87 -6.17
N ASN A 570 -18.76 20.73 -7.45
CA ASN A 570 -18.18 19.73 -8.33
C ASN A 570 -16.67 19.97 -8.57
N CYS A 571 -16.26 21.22 -8.75
CA CYS A 571 -14.85 21.59 -8.90
C CYS A 571 -14.00 21.16 -7.67
N ILE A 572 -14.50 21.41 -6.45
CA ILE A 572 -13.83 20.98 -5.21
C ILE A 572 -13.68 19.46 -5.17
N LEU A 573 -14.76 18.72 -5.48
CA LEU A 573 -14.76 17.26 -5.46
C LEU A 573 -13.83 16.65 -6.52
N GLN A 574 -13.82 17.19 -7.74
CA GLN A 574 -12.94 16.72 -8.82
C GLN A 574 -11.47 16.94 -8.47
N LYS A 575 -11.09 18.13 -8.00
CA LYS A 575 -9.70 18.42 -7.58
C LYS A 575 -9.25 17.49 -6.44
N HIS A 576 -10.11 17.25 -5.46
CA HIS A 576 -9.81 16.32 -4.37
C HIS A 576 -9.68 14.87 -4.86
N ARG A 577 -10.61 14.39 -5.69
CA ARG A 577 -10.60 13.02 -6.23
C ARG A 577 -9.34 12.73 -7.03
N LEU A 578 -8.88 13.70 -7.81
CA LEU A 578 -7.68 13.57 -8.62
C LEU A 578 -6.42 13.41 -7.75
N LEU A 579 -6.25 14.24 -6.72
CA LEU A 579 -5.14 14.10 -5.79
C LEU A 579 -5.25 12.80 -4.97
N LEU A 580 -6.45 12.45 -4.48
CA LEU A 580 -6.70 11.19 -3.78
C LEU A 580 -6.27 9.99 -4.62
N SER A 581 -6.60 9.97 -5.91
CA SER A 581 -6.23 8.88 -6.82
C SER A 581 -4.71 8.76 -6.97
N SER A 582 -4.00 9.90 -7.04
CA SER A 582 -2.52 9.92 -7.11
C SER A 582 -1.87 9.41 -5.82
N VAL A 583 -2.38 9.84 -4.67
CA VAL A 583 -1.91 9.40 -3.35
C VAL A 583 -2.12 7.90 -3.16
N LEU A 584 -3.32 7.41 -3.49
CA LEU A 584 -3.64 5.98 -3.39
C LEU A 584 -2.74 5.14 -4.29
N ARG A 585 -2.47 5.58 -5.53
CA ARG A 585 -1.54 4.88 -6.43
C ARG A 585 -0.14 4.79 -5.82
N ARG A 586 0.38 5.85 -5.22
CA ARG A 586 1.69 5.82 -4.53
C ARG A 586 1.69 4.90 -3.31
N LEU A 587 0.64 4.94 -2.49
CA LEU A 587 0.51 4.06 -1.31
C LEU A 587 0.48 2.57 -1.68
N THR A 588 -0.15 2.21 -2.80
CA THR A 588 -0.14 0.82 -3.30
C THR A 588 1.26 0.35 -3.67
N LEU A 589 2.02 1.21 -4.35
CA LEU A 589 3.39 0.88 -4.73
C LEU A 589 4.32 0.79 -3.51
N ARG A 590 4.16 1.73 -2.57
CA ARG A 590 4.85 1.73 -1.27
C ARG A 590 4.61 0.43 -0.51
N ARG A 591 3.38 -0.09 -0.52
CA ARG A 591 3.04 -1.39 0.07
C ARG A 591 3.77 -2.55 -0.62
N ALA A 592 3.85 -2.55 -1.95
CA ALA A 592 4.61 -3.58 -2.68
C ALA A 592 6.10 -3.55 -2.31
N GLY A 593 6.68 -2.35 -2.17
CA GLY A 593 8.04 -2.19 -1.66
C GLY A 593 8.21 -2.73 -0.22
N MET A 594 7.25 -2.45 0.65
CA MET A 594 7.20 -3.00 2.02
C MET A 594 7.17 -4.54 2.05
N ALA A 595 6.40 -5.17 1.16
CA ALA A 595 6.37 -6.62 1.04
C ALA A 595 7.72 -7.20 0.61
N ALA A 596 8.42 -6.54 -0.33
CA ALA A 596 9.78 -6.92 -0.71
C ALA A 596 10.77 -6.78 0.45
N LEU A 597 10.67 -5.70 1.24
CA LEU A 597 11.50 -5.50 2.44
C LEU A 597 11.21 -6.54 3.54
N ALA A 598 9.94 -6.91 3.74
CA ALA A 598 9.58 -8.00 4.65
C ALA A 598 10.15 -9.36 4.16
N CYS A 599 10.12 -9.61 2.85
CA CYS A 599 10.78 -10.79 2.27
C CYS A 599 12.29 -10.78 2.55
N MET A 600 12.94 -9.61 2.48
CA MET A 600 14.37 -9.48 2.78
C MET A 600 14.68 -9.80 4.25
N ARG A 601 13.92 -9.22 5.21
CA ARG A 601 14.12 -9.48 6.64
C ARG A 601 14.02 -10.97 6.98
N LEU A 602 13.03 -11.66 6.41
CA LEU A 602 12.74 -13.06 6.72
C LEU A 602 13.58 -14.05 5.90
N SER A 603 14.26 -13.61 4.84
CA SER A 603 14.89 -14.48 3.84
C SER A 603 15.89 -15.49 4.41
N ARG A 604 16.81 -15.05 5.28
CA ARG A 604 17.87 -15.90 5.81
C ARG A 604 17.33 -16.98 6.74
N LYS A 605 16.42 -16.62 7.65
CA LYS A 605 15.77 -17.57 8.57
C LYS A 605 14.87 -18.55 7.80
N LYS A 606 14.16 -18.08 6.77
CA LYS A 606 13.43 -18.95 5.82
C LYS A 606 14.35 -19.94 5.11
N SER A 607 15.49 -19.48 4.59
CA SER A 607 16.47 -20.35 3.91
C SER A 607 17.02 -21.43 4.84
N LEU A 608 17.40 -21.07 6.07
CA LEU A 608 17.92 -22.02 7.05
C LEU A 608 16.87 -23.07 7.43
N LEU A 609 15.65 -22.64 7.71
CA LEU A 609 14.55 -23.56 8.02
C LEU A 609 14.24 -24.49 6.84
N GLN A 610 14.29 -23.96 5.62
CA GLN A 610 14.12 -24.74 4.41
C GLN A 610 15.20 -25.81 4.26
N GLU A 611 16.48 -25.46 4.44
CA GLU A 611 17.58 -26.42 4.42
C GLU A 611 17.39 -27.53 5.46
N LEU A 612 16.94 -27.19 6.67
CA LEU A 612 16.63 -28.17 7.72
C LEU A 612 15.49 -29.12 7.32
N ARG A 613 14.42 -28.60 6.70
CA ARG A 613 13.30 -29.41 6.19
C ARG A 613 13.74 -30.33 5.05
N GLU A 614 14.54 -29.83 4.13
CA GLU A 614 15.11 -30.59 3.01
C GLU A 614 15.96 -31.75 3.53
N GLN A 615 16.87 -31.48 4.48
CA GLN A 615 17.71 -32.52 5.10
C GLN A 615 16.88 -33.59 5.83
N HIS A 616 15.87 -33.18 6.59
CA HIS A 616 15.00 -34.10 7.31
C HIS A 616 14.18 -34.99 6.37
N THR A 617 13.57 -34.41 5.33
CA THR A 617 12.78 -35.17 4.34
C THR A 617 13.63 -36.16 3.56
N LEU A 618 14.88 -35.82 3.24
CA LEU A 618 15.83 -36.76 2.63
C LEU A 618 16.19 -37.92 3.55
N GLN A 619 16.53 -37.65 4.82
CA GLN A 619 16.91 -38.69 5.79
C GLN A 619 15.76 -39.67 6.10
N LYS A 620 14.51 -39.19 6.08
CA LYS A 620 13.32 -40.02 6.29
C LYS A 620 13.08 -41.00 5.13
N GLY A 621 13.54 -40.67 3.92
CA GLY A 621 13.37 -41.49 2.72
C GLY A 621 14.47 -42.53 2.46
N SER A 622 15.54 -42.57 3.25
CA SER A 622 16.76 -43.37 2.96
C SER A 622 16.94 -44.65 3.79
N SER A 623 16.08 -44.99 4.76
CA SER A 623 16.21 -46.25 5.53
C SER A 623 14.85 -46.89 5.90
N PRO A 624 14.61 -48.17 5.55
CA PRO A 624 13.46 -48.95 6.02
C PRO A 624 13.67 -49.62 7.39
N CYS A 625 14.86 -49.53 7.98
CA CYS A 625 15.17 -50.11 9.30
C CYS A 625 15.66 -48.99 10.23
N GLN A 626 14.79 -48.50 11.11
CA GLN A 626 15.15 -47.48 12.09
C GLN A 626 15.62 -48.18 13.37
N ASP A 627 16.86 -47.90 13.77
CA ASP A 627 17.31 -48.16 15.14
C ASP A 627 16.59 -47.18 16.10
N GLU A 628 16.38 -47.54 17.36
CA GLU A 628 15.66 -46.69 18.34
C GLU A 628 16.35 -45.32 18.51
N ASP A 629 17.69 -45.32 18.51
CA ASP A 629 18.50 -44.11 18.60
C ASP A 629 18.32 -43.21 17.35
N GLN A 630 18.13 -43.82 16.17
CA GLN A 630 17.90 -43.09 14.92
C GLN A 630 16.49 -42.51 14.86
N TRP A 631 15.49 -43.22 15.40
CA TRP A 631 14.13 -42.71 15.55
C TRP A 631 14.07 -41.53 16.54
N GLN A 632 14.77 -41.62 17.68
CA GLN A 632 14.86 -40.52 18.64
C GLN A 632 15.53 -39.27 18.05
N LEU A 633 16.59 -39.46 17.26
CA LEU A 633 17.25 -38.35 16.55
C LEU A 633 16.32 -37.69 15.53
N GLN A 634 15.59 -38.48 14.72
CA GLN A 634 14.59 -37.92 13.80
C GLN A 634 13.51 -37.13 14.54
N LYS A 635 13.03 -37.64 15.67
CA LYS A 635 12.02 -36.95 16.49
C LYS A 635 12.56 -35.66 17.10
N ALA A 636 13.84 -35.63 17.50
CA ALA A 636 14.50 -34.41 17.97
C ALA A 636 14.63 -33.37 16.85
N VAL A 637 15.00 -33.79 15.64
CA VAL A 637 15.06 -32.92 14.45
C VAL A 637 13.67 -32.39 14.07
N GLU A 638 12.63 -33.24 14.08
CA GLU A 638 11.24 -32.80 13.86
C GLU A 638 10.79 -31.79 14.91
N SER A 639 11.19 -31.97 16.18
CA SER A 639 10.90 -31.00 17.26
C SER A 639 11.61 -29.67 17.03
N HIS A 640 12.89 -29.71 16.63
CA HIS A 640 13.67 -28.51 16.33
C HIS A 640 13.10 -27.75 15.12
N ILE A 641 12.70 -28.45 14.06
CA ILE A 641 12.04 -27.85 12.90
C ILE A 641 10.75 -27.13 13.33
N ARG A 642 9.93 -27.73 14.19
CA ARG A 642 8.71 -27.08 14.71
C ARG A 642 9.01 -25.85 15.55
N GLU A 643 10.05 -25.90 16.37
CA GLU A 643 10.46 -24.75 17.19
C GLU A 643 10.93 -23.58 16.31
N GLU A 644 11.74 -23.85 15.29
CA GLU A 644 12.19 -22.83 14.33
C GLU A 644 11.05 -22.33 13.43
N GLU A 645 10.05 -23.18 13.13
CA GLU A 645 8.79 -22.77 12.46
C GLU A 645 7.99 -21.77 13.31
N GLU A 646 7.82 -22.06 14.60
CA GLU A 646 7.10 -21.19 15.53
C GLU A 646 7.82 -19.84 15.67
N LYS A 647 9.14 -19.84 15.84
CA LYS A 647 9.96 -18.61 15.87
C LYS A 647 9.85 -17.80 14.58
N LEU A 648 9.93 -18.47 13.43
CA LEU A 648 9.78 -17.80 12.14
C LEU A 648 8.37 -17.21 11.96
N GLU A 649 7.34 -17.90 12.44
CA GLU A 649 5.97 -17.40 12.42
C GLU A 649 5.82 -16.16 13.30
N GLU A 650 6.36 -16.18 14.53
CA GLU A 650 6.39 -15.03 15.45
C GLU A 650 7.07 -13.81 14.82
N GLU A 651 8.27 -14.00 14.24
CA GLU A 651 9.01 -12.91 13.59
C GLU A 651 8.33 -12.42 12.30
N THR A 652 7.68 -13.32 11.57
CA THR A 652 6.86 -12.94 10.41
C THR A 652 5.70 -12.05 10.85
N GLN A 653 5.04 -12.39 11.97
CA GLN A 653 3.97 -11.59 12.55
C GLN A 653 4.48 -10.24 13.05
N GLU A 654 5.63 -10.21 13.73
CA GLU A 654 6.27 -8.99 14.22
C GLU A 654 6.67 -8.06 13.07
N THR A 655 7.39 -8.58 12.07
CA THR A 655 7.80 -7.84 10.87
C THR A 655 6.58 -7.27 10.13
N ASN A 656 5.53 -8.07 9.96
CA ASN A 656 4.29 -7.62 9.33
C ASN A 656 3.59 -6.55 10.16
N LEU A 657 3.60 -6.66 11.49
CA LEU A 657 3.01 -5.66 12.38
C LEU A 657 3.77 -4.33 12.32
N GLU A 658 5.10 -4.35 12.32
CA GLU A 658 5.95 -3.16 12.21
C GLU A 658 5.68 -2.42 10.89
N PHE A 659 5.75 -3.12 9.76
CA PHE A 659 5.46 -2.52 8.46
C PHE A 659 4.00 -2.09 8.34
N HIS A 660 3.06 -2.81 8.95
CA HIS A 660 1.67 -2.37 9.01
C HIS A 660 1.51 -1.07 9.80
N GLN A 661 2.15 -0.94 10.96
CA GLN A 661 2.14 0.30 11.74
C GLN A 661 2.75 1.46 10.95
N GLN A 662 3.88 1.23 10.29
CA GLN A 662 4.52 2.23 9.44
C GLN A 662 3.62 2.64 8.26
N LEU A 663 2.97 1.69 7.59
CA LEU A 663 2.02 2.00 6.52
C LEU A 663 0.82 2.80 7.06
N VAL A 664 0.33 2.47 8.25
CA VAL A 664 -0.79 3.20 8.86
C VAL A 664 -0.39 4.64 9.20
N THR A 665 0.83 4.89 9.69
CA THR A 665 1.33 6.26 9.93
C THR A 665 1.49 7.03 8.62
N GLU A 666 2.10 6.42 7.59
CA GLU A 666 2.24 7.05 6.27
C GLU A 666 0.87 7.33 5.62
N ILE A 667 -0.11 6.43 5.79
CA ILE A 667 -1.50 6.68 5.37
C ILE A 667 -2.07 7.88 6.12
N GLN A 668 -1.87 7.99 7.44
CA GLN A 668 -2.37 9.12 8.23
C GLN A 668 -1.76 10.45 7.78
N GLU A 669 -0.46 10.48 7.51
CA GLU A 669 0.25 11.66 6.97
C GLU A 669 -0.29 12.03 5.58
N ALA A 670 -0.45 11.05 4.69
CA ALA A 670 -1.05 11.26 3.38
C ALA A 670 -2.51 11.75 3.45
N LEU A 671 -3.28 11.29 4.44
CA LEU A 671 -4.64 11.79 4.70
C LEU A 671 -4.66 13.23 5.24
N GLN A 672 -3.69 13.60 6.08
CA GLN A 672 -3.53 14.99 6.55
C GLN A 672 -3.16 15.90 5.38
N PHE A 673 -2.24 15.46 4.52
CA PHE A 673 -1.89 16.16 3.28
C PHE A 673 -3.12 16.37 2.37
N LEU A 674 -3.93 15.31 2.17
CA LEU A 674 -5.18 15.40 1.41
C LEU A 674 -6.19 16.36 2.04
N GLN A 675 -6.27 16.41 3.36
CA GLN A 675 -7.13 17.33 4.10
C GLN A 675 -6.68 18.79 3.90
N GLN A 676 -5.39 19.08 4.06
CA GLN A 676 -4.83 20.42 3.85
C GLN A 676 -5.10 20.94 2.43
N HIS A 677 -4.90 20.08 1.42
CA HIS A 677 -5.23 20.40 0.05
C HIS A 677 -6.73 20.71 -0.11
N MET A 678 -7.62 19.90 0.47
CA MET A 678 -9.06 20.15 0.42
C MET A 678 -9.44 21.47 1.08
N GLU A 679 -8.87 21.80 2.25
CA GLU A 679 -9.07 23.07 2.94
C GLU A 679 -8.64 24.26 2.08
N GLN A 680 -7.48 24.16 1.42
CA GLN A 680 -6.99 25.18 0.49
C GLN A 680 -7.92 25.38 -0.70
N VAL A 681 -8.37 24.29 -1.36
CA VAL A 681 -9.28 24.36 -2.52
C VAL A 681 -10.63 24.96 -2.13
N ILE A 682 -11.17 24.58 -0.96
CA ILE A 682 -12.39 25.17 -0.41
C ILE A 682 -12.18 26.67 -0.15
N GLY A 683 -11.09 27.05 0.52
CA GLY A 683 -10.77 28.44 0.85
C GLY A 683 -10.64 29.32 -0.39
N GLN A 684 -9.93 28.85 -1.43
CA GLN A 684 -9.81 29.55 -2.70
C GLN A 684 -11.17 29.71 -3.40
N THR A 685 -12.00 28.66 -3.39
CA THR A 685 -13.32 28.69 -4.01
C THR A 685 -14.27 29.67 -3.29
N LEU A 686 -14.25 29.68 -1.96
CA LEU A 686 -15.01 30.63 -1.14
C LEU A 686 -14.56 32.08 -1.38
N LEU A 687 -13.25 32.32 -1.49
CA LEU A 687 -12.70 33.64 -1.79
C LEU A 687 -13.18 34.13 -3.16
N GLN A 688 -13.15 33.27 -4.18
CA GLN A 688 -13.64 33.60 -5.52
C GLN A 688 -15.15 33.91 -5.51
N HIS A 689 -15.93 33.09 -4.79
CA HIS A 689 -17.36 33.30 -4.61
C HIS A 689 -17.66 34.65 -3.94
N ALA A 690 -16.96 34.98 -2.84
CA ALA A 690 -17.12 36.25 -2.13
C ALA A 690 -16.79 37.47 -3.01
N ARG A 691 -15.73 37.39 -3.83
CA ARG A 691 -15.37 38.46 -4.78
C ARG A 691 -16.42 38.67 -5.86
N TRP A 692 -17.02 37.59 -6.35
CA TRP A 692 -18.10 37.66 -7.34
C TRP A 692 -19.38 38.27 -6.75
N GLU A 693 -19.76 37.87 -5.54
CA GLU A 693 -20.89 38.47 -4.80
C GLU A 693 -20.65 39.97 -4.51
N ALA A 694 -19.44 40.36 -4.13
CA ALA A 694 -19.08 41.77 -3.93
C ALA A 694 -19.19 42.59 -5.23
N GLY A 695 -18.74 42.04 -6.36
CA GLY A 695 -18.84 42.70 -7.68
C GLY A 695 -20.28 42.79 -8.22
N LYS A 696 -21.17 41.90 -7.82
CA LYS A 696 -22.61 42.00 -8.14
C LYS A 696 -23.27 43.16 -7.40
N LYS A 697 -22.92 43.35 -6.12
CA LYS A 697 -23.50 44.39 -5.25
C LYS A 697 -23.10 45.82 -5.64
N SER A 698 -22.02 46.02 -6.38
CA SER A 698 -21.63 47.34 -6.92
C SER A 698 -22.37 47.74 -8.21
N SER A 699 -23.28 46.91 -8.73
CA SER A 699 -23.96 47.14 -10.01
C SER A 699 -25.49 47.30 -9.91
N ASP A 700 -26.04 47.37 -8.70
CA ASP A 700 -27.49 47.38 -8.48
C ASP A 700 -28.01 48.78 -8.08
N ASP A 701 -29.05 49.24 -8.78
CA ASP A 701 -29.76 50.55 -8.72
C ASP A 701 -30.19 50.99 -7.29
N GLY A 702 -30.08 50.10 -6.31
CA GLY A 702 -30.40 50.34 -4.91
C GLY A 702 -29.33 51.12 -4.14
N GLN A 703 -28.06 51.05 -4.55
CA GLN A 703 -26.97 51.82 -3.92
C GLN A 703 -27.06 53.30 -4.34
N ASP A 704 -27.33 53.53 -5.63
CA ASP A 704 -27.56 54.85 -6.25
C ASP A 704 -28.71 55.63 -5.58
N PHE A 705 -29.80 54.96 -5.21
CA PHE A 705 -30.91 55.62 -4.52
C PHE A 705 -30.55 55.98 -3.07
N LYS A 706 -29.82 55.12 -2.36
CA LYS A 706 -29.36 55.39 -0.99
C LYS A 706 -28.32 56.52 -0.96
N GLU A 707 -27.41 56.57 -1.93
CA GLU A 707 -26.45 57.69 -2.08
C GLU A 707 -27.16 59.01 -2.38
N ARG A 708 -28.10 59.04 -3.35
CA ARG A 708 -28.91 60.23 -3.63
C ARG A 708 -29.74 60.68 -2.43
N LEU A 709 -30.21 59.74 -1.61
CA LEU A 709 -30.97 60.02 -0.39
C LEU A 709 -30.06 60.62 0.71
N VAL A 710 -28.83 60.14 0.83
CA VAL A 710 -27.82 60.66 1.76
C VAL A 710 -27.36 62.06 1.33
N GLU A 711 -27.09 62.29 0.05
CA GLU A 711 -26.76 63.61 -0.49
C GLU A 711 -27.90 64.61 -0.25
N ALA A 712 -29.14 64.24 -0.59
CA ALA A 712 -30.31 65.07 -0.32
C ALA A 712 -30.56 65.31 1.18
N ALA A 713 -30.17 64.38 2.07
CA ALA A 713 -30.24 64.57 3.51
C ALA A 713 -29.23 65.59 4.03
N VAL A 714 -28.03 65.62 3.46
CA VAL A 714 -26.94 66.55 3.81
C VAL A 714 -27.22 67.96 3.26
N GLU A 715 -27.85 68.07 2.08
CA GLU A 715 -28.16 69.34 1.42
C GLU A 715 -29.51 69.96 1.86
N SER A 716 -30.35 69.21 2.57
CA SER A 716 -31.70 69.66 2.96
C SER A 716 -31.69 70.67 4.11
N VAL A 717 -32.22 71.87 3.87
CA VAL A 717 -32.48 72.92 4.88
C VAL A 717 -33.49 72.48 5.95
N TYR A 718 -34.28 71.43 5.67
CA TYR A 718 -35.34 70.93 6.56
C TYR A 718 -34.90 69.74 7.45
N GLY A 719 -33.77 69.12 7.14
CA GLY A 719 -33.16 68.05 7.93
C GLY A 719 -32.20 68.60 8.98
N THR A 720 -32.68 69.13 10.10
CA THR A 720 -31.78 69.56 11.18
C THR A 720 -31.07 68.35 11.79
N SER A 721 -29.78 68.51 12.15
CA SER A 721 -28.94 67.44 12.74
C SER A 721 -29.63 66.70 13.90
N ASN A 722 -30.39 67.41 14.74
CA ASN A 722 -31.16 66.80 15.84
C ASN A 722 -32.27 65.86 15.36
N ASN A 723 -32.96 66.18 14.26
CA ASN A 723 -34.04 65.36 13.73
C ASN A 723 -33.50 64.07 13.08
N ILE A 724 -32.40 64.17 12.34
CA ILE A 724 -31.72 63.02 11.73
C ILE A 724 -31.11 62.13 12.82
N SER A 725 -30.43 62.73 13.80
CA SER A 725 -29.86 61.99 14.94
C SER A 725 -30.92 61.22 15.72
N ARG A 726 -32.10 61.83 15.93
CA ARG A 726 -33.24 61.15 16.57
C ARG A 726 -33.79 60.00 15.73
N LEU A 727 -33.88 60.15 14.41
CA LEU A 727 -34.34 59.08 13.51
C LEU A 727 -33.37 57.89 13.52
N VAL A 728 -32.06 58.17 13.44
CA VAL A 728 -31.00 57.17 13.51
C VAL A 728 -31.01 56.47 14.87
N GLN A 729 -31.16 57.22 15.96
CA GLN A 729 -31.26 56.64 17.30
C GLN A 729 -32.50 55.75 17.46
N ASN A 730 -33.65 56.16 16.91
CA ASN A 730 -34.87 55.34 16.90
C ASN A 730 -34.68 54.06 16.08
N TYR A 731 -34.02 54.13 14.93
CA TYR A 731 -33.70 52.96 14.10
C TYR A 731 -32.78 51.98 14.82
N TYR A 732 -31.69 52.46 15.42
CA TYR A 732 -30.81 51.60 16.23
C TYR A 732 -31.53 51.00 17.44
N GLN A 733 -32.45 51.74 18.08
CA GLN A 733 -33.26 51.22 19.18
C GLN A 733 -34.26 50.16 18.71
N GLN A 734 -34.83 50.29 17.50
CA GLN A 734 -35.68 49.27 16.89
C GLN A 734 -34.88 48.02 16.49
N LEU A 735 -33.70 48.19 15.88
CA LEU A 735 -32.78 47.09 15.58
C LEU A 735 -32.37 46.33 16.84
N GLY A 736 -32.08 47.04 17.94
CA GLY A 736 -31.80 46.45 19.24
C GLY A 736 -32.95 45.55 19.72
N LYS A 737 -34.19 46.05 19.68
CA LYS A 737 -35.39 45.28 20.06
C LYS A 737 -35.62 44.05 19.18
N ILE A 738 -35.43 44.16 17.86
CA ILE A 738 -35.57 43.04 16.92
C ILE A 738 -34.51 41.97 17.21
N THR A 739 -33.27 42.40 17.45
CA THR A 739 -32.14 41.50 17.72
C THR A 739 -32.29 40.79 19.07
N GLU A 740 -32.64 41.52 20.13
CA GLU A 740 -32.93 40.96 21.45
C GLU A 740 -34.10 39.96 21.40
N GLY A 741 -35.16 40.30 20.65
CA GLY A 741 -36.30 39.41 20.44
C GLY A 741 -35.94 38.13 19.69
N TYR A 742 -35.05 38.21 18.71
CA TYR A 742 -34.54 37.05 17.97
C TYR A 742 -33.67 36.14 18.84
N GLU A 743 -32.71 36.70 19.58
CA GLU A 743 -31.86 35.90 20.47
C GLU A 743 -32.68 35.21 21.58
N GLY A 744 -33.71 35.89 22.11
CA GLY A 744 -34.66 35.28 23.04
C GLY A 744 -35.43 34.09 22.44
N LYS A 745 -35.99 34.26 21.23
CA LYS A 745 -36.72 33.18 20.51
C LYS A 745 -35.80 32.02 20.12
N LYS A 746 -34.58 32.31 19.67
CA LYS A 746 -33.55 31.32 19.33
C LYS A 746 -33.15 30.49 20.55
N LEU A 747 -32.92 31.13 21.69
CA LEU A 747 -32.62 30.43 22.95
C LEU A 747 -33.79 29.53 23.39
N GLN A 748 -35.03 30.01 23.28
CA GLN A 748 -36.23 29.25 23.61
C GLN A 748 -36.42 28.04 22.68
N GLN A 749 -36.21 28.22 21.37
CA GLN A 749 -36.31 27.15 20.36
C GLN A 749 -35.23 26.07 20.59
N LEU A 750 -34.01 26.47 20.91
CA LEU A 750 -32.92 25.54 21.23
C LEU A 750 -33.22 24.72 22.49
N LYS A 751 -33.75 25.35 23.54
CA LYS A 751 -34.18 24.67 24.77
C LYS A 751 -35.29 23.66 24.50
N SER A 752 -36.29 24.03 23.68
CA SER A 752 -37.39 23.13 23.29
C SER A 752 -36.91 21.91 22.50
N LEU A 753 -36.06 22.13 21.48
CA LEU A 753 -35.50 21.06 20.65
C LEU A 753 -34.56 20.13 21.44
N GLN A 754 -33.84 20.67 22.43
CA GLN A 754 -33.01 19.86 23.32
C GLN A 754 -33.87 18.97 24.24
N ALA A 755 -34.97 19.49 24.79
CA ALA A 755 -35.91 18.71 25.58
C ALA A 755 -36.57 17.60 24.74
N GLU A 756 -36.98 17.90 23.52
CA GLU A 756 -37.56 16.94 22.58
C GLU A 756 -36.57 15.81 22.21
N ARG A 757 -35.30 16.15 21.99
CA ARG A 757 -34.22 15.17 21.76
C ARG A 757 -34.08 14.20 22.94
N ASN A 758 -34.06 14.73 24.16
CA ASN A 758 -33.91 13.92 25.37
C ASN A 758 -35.09 12.97 25.57
N GLU A 759 -36.32 13.42 25.28
CA GLU A 759 -37.50 12.56 25.34
C GLU A 759 -37.52 11.49 24.25
N ARG A 760 -37.11 11.78 23.00
CA ARG A 760 -36.99 10.75 21.95
C ARG A 760 -35.97 9.67 22.31
N ILE A 761 -34.83 10.04 22.89
CA ILE A 761 -33.82 9.09 23.37
C ILE A 761 -34.39 8.23 24.51
N ARG A 762 -35.16 8.83 25.43
CA ARG A 762 -35.79 8.14 26.56
C ARG A 762 -36.87 7.15 26.11
N LEU A 763 -37.73 7.54 25.17
CA LEU A 763 -38.78 6.67 24.61
C LEU A 763 -38.18 5.47 23.87
N LYS A 764 -37.08 5.67 23.14
CA LYS A 764 -36.43 4.59 22.39
C LYS A 764 -35.65 3.62 23.29
N LYS A 765 -35.00 4.11 24.36
CA LYS A 765 -34.40 3.25 25.40
C LYS A 765 -35.45 2.38 26.10
N LYS A 766 -36.67 2.89 26.30
CA LYS A 766 -37.79 2.08 26.83
C LYS A 766 -38.20 0.98 25.85
N GLN A 767 -38.29 1.29 24.55
CA GLN A 767 -38.64 0.33 23.50
C GLN A 767 -37.57 -0.76 23.30
N GLU A 768 -36.28 -0.42 23.40
CA GLU A 768 -35.16 -1.38 23.37
C GLU A 768 -35.17 -2.32 24.59
N ASN A 769 -35.51 -1.82 25.78
CA ASN A 769 -35.64 -2.64 26.98
C ASN A 769 -36.82 -3.63 26.90
N GLU A 770 -37.93 -3.24 26.27
CA GLU A 770 -39.08 -4.13 26.01
C GLU A 770 -38.74 -5.22 24.98
N LEU A 771 -37.98 -4.89 23.93
CA LEU A 771 -37.48 -5.86 22.94
C LEU A 771 -36.45 -6.82 23.54
N ALA A 772 -35.55 -6.33 24.40
CA ALA A 772 -34.58 -7.16 25.12
C ALA A 772 -35.24 -8.13 26.12
N LEU A 773 -36.38 -7.76 26.72
CA LEU A 773 -37.18 -8.65 27.56
C LEU A 773 -37.83 -9.77 26.72
N LYS A 774 -38.37 -9.44 25.53
CA LYS A 774 -38.92 -10.43 24.59
C LYS A 774 -37.86 -11.39 24.06
N GLU A 775 -36.65 -10.89 23.78
CA GLU A 775 -35.50 -11.68 23.30
C GLU A 775 -35.02 -12.72 24.33
N LYS A 776 -35.08 -12.39 25.64
CA LYS A 776 -34.73 -13.31 26.74
C LYS A 776 -35.69 -14.51 26.85
N HIS A 777 -36.97 -14.35 26.50
CA HIS A 777 -37.92 -15.46 26.48
C HIS A 777 -37.71 -16.43 25.31
N THR A 778 -37.18 -15.96 24.17
CA THR A 778 -36.86 -16.78 22.99
C THR A 778 -35.50 -17.47 23.04
N LYS A 779 -34.59 -17.09 23.95
CA LYS A 779 -33.25 -17.68 24.09
C LYS A 779 -33.22 -19.10 24.70
N GLY A 780 -34.36 -19.60 25.18
CA GLY A 780 -34.46 -20.94 25.77
C GLY A 780 -34.47 -22.09 24.75
N LEU A 781 -34.68 -21.84 23.45
CA LEU A 781 -34.90 -22.93 22.49
C LEU A 781 -33.94 -22.99 21.29
N LEU A 782 -33.23 -21.91 20.95
CA LEU A 782 -32.33 -21.90 19.78
C LEU A 782 -31.11 -20.97 20.02
N ASN A 783 -29.95 -21.58 20.29
CA ASN A 783 -28.58 -21.14 19.93
C ASN A 783 -27.51 -21.57 20.96
N VAL A 784 -27.31 -22.88 21.08
CA VAL A 784 -26.06 -23.42 21.68
C VAL A 784 -25.07 -23.91 20.60
N SER A 785 -25.43 -23.85 19.30
CA SER A 785 -24.63 -24.43 18.20
C SER A 785 -23.90 -23.43 17.28
N SER A 786 -23.91 -22.12 17.54
CA SER A 786 -23.20 -21.14 16.69
C SER A 786 -21.76 -20.90 17.17
N THR A 787 -20.79 -20.98 16.26
CA THR A 787 -19.36 -20.75 16.51
C THR A 787 -19.09 -19.37 17.13
N VAL A 788 -17.98 -19.22 17.86
CA VAL A 788 -17.58 -17.95 18.53
C VAL A 788 -17.57 -16.78 17.53
N HIS A 789 -17.09 -17.04 16.31
CA HIS A 789 -17.10 -16.07 15.21
C HIS A 789 -18.52 -15.60 14.84
N GLN A 790 -19.51 -16.50 14.75
CA GLN A 790 -20.90 -16.11 14.47
C GLN A 790 -21.51 -15.27 15.61
N ARG A 791 -21.16 -15.55 16.87
CA ARG A 791 -21.61 -14.74 18.02
C ARG A 791 -20.99 -13.35 18.03
N ILE A 792 -19.70 -13.25 17.70
CA ILE A 792 -19.00 -11.97 17.56
C ILE A 792 -19.57 -11.18 16.39
N VAL A 793 -19.81 -11.81 15.23
CA VAL A 793 -20.42 -11.15 14.06
C VAL A 793 -21.85 -10.70 14.36
N LEU A 794 -22.65 -11.48 15.09
CA LEU A 794 -23.98 -11.08 15.54
C LEU A 794 -23.92 -9.92 16.54
N GLN A 795 -22.95 -9.93 17.45
CA GLN A 795 -22.75 -8.84 18.41
C GLN A 795 -22.26 -7.57 17.72
N GLN A 796 -21.34 -7.69 16.77
CA GLN A 796 -20.89 -6.59 15.90
C GLN A 796 -22.05 -6.03 15.08
N LYS A 797 -22.86 -6.88 14.43
CA LYS A 797 -24.07 -6.45 13.71
C LYS A 797 -25.06 -5.74 14.63
N LYS A 798 -25.21 -6.19 15.88
CA LYS A 798 -26.09 -5.54 16.88
C LYS A 798 -25.56 -4.17 17.31
N VAL A 799 -24.25 -4.05 17.55
CA VAL A 799 -23.61 -2.78 17.89
C VAL A 799 -23.66 -1.80 16.71
N LEU A 800 -23.42 -2.28 15.49
CA LEU A 800 -23.52 -1.48 14.27
C LEU A 800 -24.95 -0.99 14.04
N ALA A 801 -25.96 -1.84 14.19
CA ALA A 801 -27.37 -1.44 14.07
C ALA A 801 -27.78 -0.41 15.14
N GLN A 802 -27.30 -0.56 16.38
CA GLN A 802 -27.52 0.43 17.45
C GLN A 802 -26.83 1.76 17.14
N PHE A 803 -25.63 1.72 16.60
CA PHE A 803 -24.89 2.91 16.18
C PHE A 803 -25.59 3.62 15.01
N GLU A 804 -25.97 2.90 13.95
CA GLU A 804 -26.72 3.44 12.81
C GLU A 804 -28.02 4.10 13.26
N LEU A 805 -28.75 3.46 14.17
CA LEU A 805 -29.98 3.99 14.73
C LEU A 805 -29.75 5.27 15.55
N GLN A 806 -28.68 5.34 16.34
CA GLN A 806 -28.28 6.55 17.07
C GLN A 806 -27.88 7.67 16.13
N GLN A 807 -27.16 7.37 15.04
CA GLN A 807 -26.80 8.35 14.02
C GLN A 807 -28.02 8.87 13.28
N GLN A 808 -29.01 8.02 12.99
CA GLN A 808 -30.26 8.44 12.36
C GLN A 808 -31.05 9.42 13.25
N ILE A 809 -31.18 9.14 14.54
CA ILE A 809 -31.84 10.05 15.50
C ILE A 809 -31.07 11.38 15.59
N ARG A 810 -29.73 11.32 15.59
CA ARG A 810 -28.88 12.51 15.60
C ARG A 810 -29.09 13.35 14.34
N LEU A 811 -29.15 12.71 13.18
CA LEU A 811 -29.38 13.36 11.89
C LEU A 811 -30.76 14.01 11.82
N GLU A 812 -31.81 13.29 12.23
CA GLU A 812 -33.18 13.83 12.26
C GLU A 812 -33.31 15.01 13.23
N SER A 813 -32.69 14.94 14.41
CA SER A 813 -32.63 16.05 15.37
C SER A 813 -31.91 17.26 14.79
N LEU A 814 -30.83 17.06 14.04
CA LEU A 814 -30.13 18.14 13.35
C LEU A 814 -30.96 18.75 12.22
N LYS A 815 -31.70 17.95 11.45
CA LYS A 815 -32.64 18.43 10.42
C LYS A 815 -33.75 19.30 11.02
N HIS A 816 -34.37 18.87 12.11
CA HIS A 816 -35.40 19.67 12.81
C HIS A 816 -34.81 20.96 13.39
N LYS A 817 -33.58 20.92 13.93
CA LYS A 817 -32.87 22.10 14.41
C LYS A 817 -32.57 23.09 13.28
N LEU A 818 -32.11 22.60 12.13
CA LEU A 818 -31.83 23.43 10.96
C LEU A 818 -33.10 24.12 10.46
N LEU A 819 -34.20 23.37 10.29
CA LEU A 819 -35.49 23.94 9.84
C LEU A 819 -36.05 24.97 10.82
N GLY A 820 -35.96 24.71 12.13
CA GLY A 820 -36.42 25.64 13.17
C GLY A 820 -35.60 26.94 13.21
N LEU A 821 -34.27 26.85 13.03
CA LEU A 821 -33.40 28.03 12.96
C LEU A 821 -33.59 28.81 11.66
N HIS A 822 -33.71 28.12 10.52
CA HIS A 822 -33.98 28.76 9.23
C HIS A 822 -35.29 29.55 9.25
N HIS A 823 -36.35 29.05 9.89
CA HIS A 823 -37.60 29.80 10.03
C HIS A 823 -37.41 31.09 10.86
N LEU A 824 -36.66 31.02 11.96
CA LEU A 824 -36.35 32.20 12.80
C LEU A 824 -35.46 33.20 12.07
N GLU A 825 -34.51 32.73 11.27
CA GLU A 825 -33.63 33.55 10.44
C GLU A 825 -34.44 34.28 9.35
N THR A 826 -35.34 33.59 8.66
CA THR A 826 -36.23 34.23 7.67
C THR A 826 -37.16 35.28 8.30
N GLU A 827 -37.63 35.04 9.53
CA GLU A 827 -38.44 36.01 10.28
C GLU A 827 -37.61 37.23 10.69
N LEU A 828 -36.37 37.02 11.15
CA LEU A 828 -35.43 38.10 11.46
C LEU A 828 -35.12 38.95 10.22
N GLU A 829 -34.80 38.31 9.09
CA GLU A 829 -34.55 39.00 7.83
C GLU A 829 -35.76 39.84 7.39
N SER A 830 -36.98 39.32 7.54
CA SER A 830 -38.20 40.07 7.22
C SER A 830 -38.36 41.29 8.13
N GLN A 831 -38.16 41.14 9.44
CA GLN A 831 -38.27 42.23 10.41
C GLN A 831 -37.19 43.30 10.21
N LEU A 832 -35.95 42.90 9.90
CA LEU A 832 -34.86 43.81 9.59
C LEU A 832 -35.12 44.56 8.28
N ARG A 833 -35.60 43.88 7.23
CA ARG A 833 -35.98 44.54 5.96
C ARG A 833 -37.14 45.53 6.15
N GLU A 834 -38.12 45.20 6.98
CA GLU A 834 -39.23 46.11 7.28
C GLU A 834 -38.76 47.34 8.08
N ALA A 835 -37.88 47.16 9.08
CA ALA A 835 -37.28 48.26 9.83
C ALA A 835 -36.40 49.15 8.96
N GLU A 836 -35.59 48.55 8.08
CA GLU A 836 -34.75 49.28 7.12
C GLU A 836 -35.63 50.07 6.14
N GLN A 837 -36.68 49.45 5.58
CA GLN A 837 -37.59 50.13 4.67
C GLN A 837 -38.36 51.27 5.35
N ALA A 838 -38.78 51.09 6.60
CA ALA A 838 -39.44 52.13 7.38
C ALA A 838 -38.51 53.32 7.63
N PHE A 839 -37.25 53.06 8.01
CA PHE A 839 -36.23 54.08 8.18
C PHE A 839 -35.95 54.85 6.88
N VAL A 840 -35.77 54.14 5.76
CA VAL A 840 -35.53 54.75 4.44
C VAL A 840 -36.75 55.58 3.99
N ASN A 841 -37.97 55.13 4.26
CA ASN A 841 -39.19 55.88 3.95
C ASN A 841 -39.32 57.16 4.79
N GLU A 842 -39.07 57.08 6.10
CA GLU A 842 -39.12 58.26 6.98
C GLU A 842 -38.01 59.26 6.65
N LEU A 843 -36.82 58.78 6.31
CA LEU A 843 -35.71 59.61 5.86
C LEU A 843 -36.04 60.32 4.54
N ALA A 844 -36.64 59.62 3.56
CA ALA A 844 -37.08 60.23 2.30
C ALA A 844 -38.20 61.26 2.46
N VAL A 845 -39.11 61.06 3.40
CA VAL A 845 -40.14 62.06 3.74
C VAL A 845 -39.52 63.31 4.37
N LEU A 846 -38.54 63.14 5.27
CA LEU A 846 -37.83 64.25 5.91
C LEU A 846 -36.99 65.06 4.91
N THR A 847 -36.43 64.40 3.89
CA THR A 847 -35.58 65.03 2.87
C THR A 847 -36.33 65.43 1.59
N ARG A 848 -37.64 65.16 1.53
CA ARG A 848 -38.54 65.45 0.38
C ARG A 848 -38.08 64.86 -0.95
N VAL A 849 -37.43 63.70 -0.92
CA VAL A 849 -37.03 62.98 -2.13
C VAL A 849 -38.24 62.20 -2.69
N PRO A 850 -38.64 62.39 -3.97
CA PRO A 850 -39.76 61.65 -4.56
C PRO A 850 -39.47 60.15 -4.59
N MET A 851 -40.25 59.37 -3.83
CA MET A 851 -40.23 57.92 -3.90
C MET A 851 -40.94 57.45 -5.16
N THR A 852 -40.23 56.85 -6.11
CA THR A 852 -40.89 56.06 -7.17
C THR A 852 -41.54 54.85 -6.52
N MET A 853 -42.84 54.93 -6.23
CA MET A 853 -43.60 53.77 -5.76
C MET A 853 -43.65 52.71 -6.86
N LYS A 854 -42.80 51.69 -6.77
CA LYS A 854 -43.03 50.42 -7.46
C LYS A 854 -44.35 49.86 -6.92
N LYS A 855 -45.39 49.92 -7.74
CA LYS A 855 -46.74 49.37 -7.50
C LYS A 855 -46.61 47.93 -6.99
N LYS A 856 -46.82 47.69 -5.69
CA LYS A 856 -46.96 46.34 -5.13
C LYS A 856 -48.20 45.69 -5.75
N SER A 857 -48.02 44.68 -6.60
CA SER A 857 -49.10 43.78 -6.99
C SER A 857 -49.49 42.95 -5.76
N SER A 858 -50.52 43.38 -5.06
CA SER A 858 -51.17 42.65 -3.97
C SER A 858 -51.82 41.38 -4.53
N LYS A 859 -51.15 40.22 -4.39
CA LYS A 859 -51.83 38.92 -4.39
C LYS A 859 -52.30 38.66 -2.96
N ARG A 860 -53.58 38.94 -2.72
CA ARG A 860 -54.30 38.68 -1.47
C ARG A 860 -54.47 37.17 -1.29
N SER A 861 -53.66 36.55 -0.44
CA SER A 861 -53.96 35.24 0.15
C SER A 861 -55.07 35.42 1.19
N LYS A 862 -56.19 34.70 1.03
CA LYS A 862 -57.19 34.55 2.10
C LYS A 862 -56.92 33.22 2.81
N ALA A 863 -56.76 33.29 4.12
CA ALA A 863 -56.69 32.14 5.01
C ALA A 863 -58.09 31.53 5.20
N ALA A 864 -58.12 30.20 5.20
CA ALA A 864 -59.24 29.36 5.56
C ALA A 864 -59.43 29.35 7.09
N GLY A 865 -60.70 29.32 7.52
CA GLY A 865 -61.10 29.14 8.91
C GLY A 865 -62.61 28.89 8.99
N GLU A 866 -62.96 27.66 9.34
CA GLU A 866 -64.30 27.07 9.41
C GLU A 866 -65.30 27.80 10.32
N LYS A 867 -66.61 27.71 10.00
CA LYS A 867 -67.57 26.89 10.78
C LYS A 867 -69.02 26.94 10.26
N THR A 868 -69.53 25.74 9.94
CA THR A 868 -70.89 25.21 10.23
C THR A 868 -72.15 25.95 9.75
N LYS A 869 -72.94 25.36 8.83
CA LYS A 869 -74.08 24.43 9.13
C LYS A 869 -75.02 24.24 7.91
N SER A 870 -75.57 23.02 7.85
CA SER A 870 -76.89 22.61 7.32
C SER A 870 -76.99 21.95 5.93
N LYS A 871 -77.03 20.61 5.98
CA LYS A 871 -77.90 19.65 5.27
C LYS A 871 -78.86 20.17 4.19
N ARG A 872 -78.78 19.55 2.99
CA ARG A 872 -79.81 18.74 2.29
C ARG A 872 -79.19 18.21 0.98
N GLN A 873 -79.13 16.88 0.73
CA GLN A 873 -80.10 16.11 -0.10
C GLN A 873 -80.33 16.78 -1.48
N THR A 874 -80.18 16.19 -2.69
CA THR A 874 -80.02 14.79 -3.14
C THR A 874 -79.82 14.79 -4.69
N PHE A 875 -79.29 13.68 -5.23
CA PHE A 875 -79.50 13.05 -6.56
C PHE A 875 -78.98 13.63 -7.91
N HIS A 876 -78.17 12.78 -8.56
CA HIS A 876 -78.12 12.29 -9.97
C HIS A 876 -78.41 13.18 -11.20
N SER A 877 -77.36 13.24 -12.06
CA SER A 877 -77.23 12.87 -13.50
C SER A 877 -78.26 13.36 -14.55
N PRO A 878 -77.85 13.69 -15.81
CA PRO A 878 -77.31 12.75 -16.83
C PRO A 878 -76.08 13.29 -17.62
N GLU A 879 -75.16 12.49 -18.17
CA GLU A 879 -75.22 11.66 -19.41
C GLU A 879 -75.74 12.44 -20.63
N SER A 880 -75.18 12.40 -21.86
CA SER A 880 -74.36 11.40 -22.56
C SER A 880 -73.94 11.94 -23.95
N ALA A 881 -73.21 11.09 -24.69
CA ALA A 881 -72.89 11.06 -26.13
C ALA A 881 -71.49 11.62 -26.51
N GLU A 882 -70.42 10.82 -26.46
CA GLU A 882 -70.01 9.68 -27.33
C GLU A 882 -69.78 10.02 -28.80
N LYS A 883 -68.53 9.86 -29.25
CA LYS A 883 -68.05 8.76 -30.14
C LYS A 883 -66.57 8.99 -30.46
N ASP A 884 -65.68 8.10 -29.98
CA ASP A 884 -65.18 6.87 -30.63
C ASP A 884 -64.09 7.15 -31.68
N ALA A 885 -62.96 6.44 -31.78
CA ALA A 885 -62.49 5.26 -31.07
C ALA A 885 -61.02 4.99 -31.43
N SER A 886 -60.46 4.04 -30.68
CA SER A 886 -59.34 3.12 -30.97
C SER A 886 -57.95 3.57 -30.51
N HIS A 887 -57.19 2.79 -29.75
CA HIS A 887 -57.37 1.60 -28.90
C HIS A 887 -56.07 1.61 -28.04
N GLU A 888 -56.17 1.51 -26.70
CA GLU A 888 -55.86 0.30 -25.91
C GLU A 888 -54.45 -0.30 -26.15
N ASN A 889 -53.68 -0.78 -25.18
CA ASN A 889 -53.83 -1.02 -23.75
C ASN A 889 -52.39 -1.13 -23.21
N ILE A 890 -52.03 -0.50 -22.09
CA ILE A 890 -51.98 -1.12 -20.74
C ILE A 890 -51.17 -2.43 -20.71
N GLN A 891 -50.10 -2.46 -19.90
CA GLN A 891 -49.93 -3.29 -18.68
C GLN A 891 -48.43 -3.59 -18.41
N GLU A 892 -47.87 -3.03 -17.33
CA GLU A 892 -46.99 -3.78 -16.41
C GLU A 892 -47.78 -4.99 -15.84
N PRO A 893 -47.23 -6.09 -15.26
CA PRO A 893 -46.12 -6.10 -14.28
C PRO A 893 -45.31 -7.43 -14.11
N HIS A 894 -44.44 -7.43 -13.07
CA HIS A 894 -43.97 -8.55 -12.22
C HIS A 894 -42.74 -9.41 -12.59
N GLY A 895 -41.73 -9.37 -11.70
CA GLY A 895 -41.55 -10.43 -10.68
C GLY A 895 -40.44 -11.50 -10.84
N LEU A 896 -39.44 -11.40 -9.96
CA LEU A 896 -38.74 -12.47 -9.20
C LEU A 896 -37.64 -13.37 -9.84
N THR A 897 -36.50 -13.36 -9.11
CA THR A 897 -35.64 -14.48 -8.65
C THR A 897 -34.59 -15.17 -9.55
N SER A 898 -33.33 -15.01 -9.12
CA SER A 898 -32.35 -16.06 -8.75
C SER A 898 -31.96 -17.17 -9.74
N GLY A 899 -30.64 -17.34 -9.95
CA GLY A 899 -30.05 -18.69 -10.02
C GLY A 899 -28.85 -18.92 -10.94
N LEU A 900 -27.66 -18.98 -10.32
CA LEU A 900 -26.46 -19.80 -10.59
C LEU A 900 -26.29 -20.68 -11.87
N CYS A 901 -25.03 -20.69 -12.34
CA CYS A 901 -24.17 -21.85 -12.71
C CYS A 901 -23.83 -22.19 -14.18
N ARG A 902 -22.49 -22.25 -14.39
CA ARG A 902 -21.63 -23.24 -15.09
C ARG A 902 -21.52 -23.30 -16.62
N GLU A 903 -20.24 -23.20 -17.03
CA GLU A 903 -19.44 -24.10 -17.90
C GLU A 903 -20.14 -24.86 -19.04
N ILE A 904 -19.56 -24.79 -20.25
CA ILE A 904 -18.89 -25.90 -20.95
C ILE A 904 -18.44 -25.46 -22.37
N LEU A 905 -17.23 -25.88 -22.75
CA LEU A 905 -16.66 -25.89 -24.10
C LEU A 905 -17.53 -26.66 -25.12
N GLN A 906 -17.51 -26.25 -26.40
CA GLN A 906 -17.31 -27.18 -27.52
C GLN A 906 -17.02 -26.46 -28.86
N SER A 907 -16.18 -27.13 -29.65
CA SER A 907 -15.63 -26.83 -30.99
C SER A 907 -16.66 -26.64 -32.11
N PRO A 908 -16.18 -26.31 -33.33
CA PRO A 908 -16.44 -27.25 -34.44
C PRO A 908 -15.27 -27.42 -35.45
N HIS A 909 -14.99 -28.68 -35.82
CA HIS A 909 -14.57 -29.12 -37.16
C HIS A 909 -15.84 -29.74 -37.81
N GLU A 910 -16.10 -29.81 -39.12
CA GLU A 910 -15.26 -30.05 -40.30
C GLU A 910 -16.10 -29.78 -41.57
N GLY A 911 -15.47 -29.53 -42.72
CA GLY A 911 -16.15 -29.38 -44.02
C GLY A 911 -15.15 -29.09 -45.14
N GLU A 912 -14.64 -30.16 -45.74
CA GLU A 912 -13.57 -30.26 -46.74
C GLU A 912 -13.77 -29.44 -48.03
N THR A 913 -12.68 -28.87 -48.55
CA THR A 913 -12.25 -29.07 -49.95
C THR A 913 -10.83 -28.51 -50.16
N GLU A 914 -9.86 -29.42 -50.29
CA GLU A 914 -8.53 -29.14 -50.84
C GLU A 914 -8.53 -29.58 -52.34
N PRO A 915 -7.61 -29.09 -53.21
CA PRO A 915 -6.22 -29.55 -53.10
C PRO A 915 -5.09 -28.57 -53.54
N ARG A 916 -3.90 -28.87 -52.98
CA ARG A 916 -2.57 -28.89 -53.65
C ARG A 916 -1.79 -27.57 -53.89
N LYS A 917 -0.73 -27.32 -53.09
CA LYS A 917 0.68 -27.71 -53.38
C LYS A 917 1.71 -27.11 -52.39
N ASN A 918 2.40 -28.00 -51.68
CA ASN A 918 3.84 -28.07 -51.36
C ASN A 918 4.61 -26.84 -50.80
N SER A 919 5.05 -26.94 -49.53
CA SER A 919 6.46 -27.31 -49.19
C SER A 919 6.71 -27.49 -47.68
N LYS A 920 6.99 -28.76 -47.31
CA LYS A 920 7.94 -29.33 -46.33
C LYS A 920 8.72 -28.34 -45.43
N MET A 921 8.58 -28.42 -44.10
CA MET A 921 9.20 -29.32 -43.09
C MET A 921 10.46 -28.75 -42.41
N LEU A 922 10.41 -28.63 -41.07
CA LEU A 922 11.43 -28.93 -40.04
C LEU A 922 10.93 -28.32 -38.72
N LYS A 923 10.28 -29.03 -37.79
CA LYS A 923 10.78 -29.95 -36.74
C LYS A 923 12.02 -29.48 -35.96
N LYS A 924 11.80 -29.30 -34.64
CA LYS A 924 12.73 -29.30 -33.49
C LYS A 924 13.69 -28.10 -33.37
N LYS A 925 13.50 -27.29 -32.33
CA LYS A 925 14.11 -27.50 -31.01
C LYS A 925 13.20 -26.94 -29.94
#